data_AF-R8HD75-F1
#
_entry.id   AF-R8HD75-F1
#
_cell.length_a   1.000
_cell.length_b   1.000
_cell.length_c   1.000
_cell.angle_alpha   90.00
_cell.angle_beta   90.00
_cell.angle_gamma   90.00
#
_symmetry.space_group_name_H-M   'P 1'
#
loop_
_entity.id
_entity.type
_entity.pdbx_description
1 polymer ?
#
loop_
_entity_poly.entity_id
_entity_poly.type
_entity_poly.pdbx_seq_one_letter_code
_entity_poly.pdbx_strand_id
1 'polypeptide(L)'
;MSTIKLTIVKEKQQEINDFLKGYWENDIWSAYHPVFDEFRKTVWDRTYKKIDFSCFESKIKDEIKFFILNRLKVDDVRLYQTVIRRYAASFKHVADLLNQYYPYINSIIDVDLNKAMIQLRSMLVKKGLKIRRDGSLTKYETFLKVIYLFYKDFYDERDNFEKDIWDIRKIAKSKVVEHEAHYLLNFKGVPSPFRNMVKRYIKFRIQYVSHGQCCLDIRSISLFLNYIYEKYPSWNNLSLLSRKDMENYLEWQKIDQEQHPKAQRNYLITLRVFLETTEKFQYAESTEIPISLLLFKEDLPRLSNRTENDIKYIPEGILQQLETHLEHLTPKEYIPVVILLRATGWRISDILNLHYDTCLEQTAQGWYLCGDIMKTQVLNHRVPITDDVAAIVQTVVECIKKKSDMNNNSKKFLFVQLSGRRKGRPPESRRIQDSLNRLAKTKNILDDKGNVFHFKSHAFRHTKGVELINNGMNILHVQKWLAHASPEMTLTYAKILDTTLRKSWEDATAKGLFRINDSGKPVKIHPSDIENEDMIEWEYIRSNLDAVRMPLGYCTKPIKQPCPTQSDPCLSCRNLCTTPEFTEEYERQIRDTEAVIERGKAINRPVWIEKNQEKLDRLKPIYEILKQGKIHHKAGKKGREYSREDFSEHEHK
;
A
#
# COMPACT_ATOMS: atom_id res chain seq x y z
N MET A 1 16.79 30.74 19.94
CA MET A 1 16.49 29.43 20.57
C MET A 1 17.06 29.47 21.98
N SER A 2 16.24 29.47 23.02
CA SER A 2 16.75 29.20 24.37
C SER A 2 17.05 27.69 24.43
N THR A 3 18.32 27.33 24.26
CA THR A 3 18.77 25.96 24.48
C THR A 3 18.68 25.73 25.98
N ILE A 4 17.57 25.14 26.44
CA ILE A 4 17.42 24.75 27.85
C ILE A 4 18.62 23.87 28.18
N LYS A 5 19.50 24.38 29.05
CA LYS A 5 20.68 23.67 29.50
C LYS A 5 20.21 22.58 30.45
N LEU A 6 20.23 21.33 29.98
CA LEU A 6 19.92 20.18 30.82
C LEU A 6 20.95 20.15 31.95
N THR A 7 20.48 20.00 33.19
CA THR A 7 21.35 19.94 34.35
C THR A 7 21.63 18.48 34.67
N ILE A 8 22.89 18.14 34.95
CA ILE A 8 23.28 16.80 35.38
C ILE A 8 22.69 16.57 36.78
N VAL A 9 21.79 15.61 36.90
CA VAL A 9 21.13 15.28 38.16
C VAL A 9 22.02 14.30 38.94
N LYS A 10 22.32 14.61 40.21
CA LYS A 10 23.21 13.79 41.06
C LYS A 10 22.74 12.33 41.16
N GLU A 11 21.43 12.11 41.22
CA GLU A 11 20.80 10.78 41.27
C GLU A 11 21.10 9.94 40.03
N LYS A 12 21.10 10.55 38.84
CA LYS A 12 21.46 9.88 37.57
C LYS A 12 22.94 9.54 37.50
N GLN A 13 23.79 10.35 38.12
CA GLN A 13 25.21 10.07 38.23
C GLN A 13 25.48 8.93 39.21
N GLN A 14 24.70 8.85 40.28
CA GLN A 14 24.71 7.71 41.20
C GLN A 14 24.21 6.43 40.49
N GLU A 15 23.15 6.51 39.67
CA GLU A 15 22.66 5.40 38.85
C GLU A 15 23.77 4.83 37.93
N ILE A 16 24.57 5.69 37.31
CA ILE A 16 25.73 5.28 36.49
C ILE A 16 26.74 4.49 37.33
N ASN A 17 27.13 5.03 38.49
CA ASN A 17 28.12 4.40 39.37
C ASN A 17 27.63 3.06 39.91
N ASP A 18 26.35 2.98 40.28
CA ASP A 18 25.75 1.74 40.79
C ASP A 18 25.65 0.66 39.71
N PHE A 19 25.42 1.06 38.45
CA PHE A 19 25.34 0.15 37.32
C PHE A 19 26.72 -0.39 36.88
N LEU A 20 27.80 0.32 37.22
CA LEU A 20 29.18 0.00 36.84
C LEU A 20 29.99 -0.70 37.93
N LYS A 21 29.35 -1.46 38.83
CA LYS A 21 30.05 -2.18 39.92
C LYS A 21 30.73 -3.48 39.48
N GLY A 22 31.75 -3.89 40.24
CA GLY A 22 32.45 -5.17 40.07
C GLY A 22 33.31 -5.20 38.79
N TYR A 23 33.17 -6.22 37.95
CA TYR A 23 33.97 -6.31 36.72
C TYR A 23 33.82 -5.09 35.78
N TRP A 24 32.67 -4.42 35.82
CA TRP A 24 32.37 -3.27 34.99
C TRP A 24 33.13 -2.00 35.40
N GLU A 25 33.79 -2.00 36.57
CA GLU A 25 34.66 -0.91 37.02
C GLU A 25 35.94 -0.81 36.18
N ASN A 26 36.39 -1.91 35.58
CA ASN A 26 37.59 -1.94 34.76
C ASN A 26 37.48 -1.03 33.52
N ASP A 27 38.61 -0.47 33.10
CA ASP A 27 38.71 0.38 31.89
C ASP A 27 38.87 -0.42 30.60
N ILE A 28 39.20 -1.70 30.70
CA ILE A 28 39.34 -2.61 29.57
C ILE A 28 38.48 -3.84 29.82
N TRP A 29 37.44 -4.01 29.01
CA TRP A 29 36.56 -5.18 29.09
C TRP A 29 36.93 -6.21 28.03
N SER A 30 37.31 -7.41 28.47
CA SER A 30 37.45 -8.57 27.60
C SER A 30 36.08 -9.20 27.31
N ALA A 31 35.69 -9.29 26.03
CA ALA A 31 34.44 -9.96 25.63
C ALA A 31 34.48 -11.50 25.84
N TYR A 32 35.64 -12.04 26.23
CA TYR A 32 35.81 -13.44 26.64
C TYR A 32 35.53 -13.67 28.13
N HIS A 33 35.46 -12.61 28.94
CA HIS A 33 35.20 -12.76 30.36
C HIS A 33 33.79 -13.37 30.60
N PRO A 34 33.61 -14.24 31.62
CA PRO A 34 32.35 -14.93 31.91
C PRO A 34 31.10 -14.03 32.00
N VAL A 35 31.27 -12.78 32.44
CA VAL A 35 30.18 -11.79 32.50
C VAL A 35 29.58 -11.43 31.15
N PHE A 36 30.24 -11.78 30.04
CA PHE A 36 29.72 -11.58 28.69
C PHE A 36 29.02 -12.81 28.11
N ASP A 37 29.00 -13.93 28.83
CA ASP A 37 28.49 -15.21 28.31
C ASP A 37 27.04 -15.09 27.83
N GLU A 38 26.21 -14.38 28.59
CA GLU A 38 24.81 -14.11 28.24
C GLU A 38 24.65 -13.28 26.94
N PHE A 39 25.66 -12.49 26.57
CA PHE A 39 25.64 -11.67 25.36
C PHE A 39 26.26 -12.36 24.13
N ARG A 40 26.91 -13.52 24.30
CA ARG A 40 27.56 -14.28 23.21
C ARG A 40 26.56 -15.21 22.52
N LYS A 41 25.79 -14.66 21.58
CA LYS A 41 24.77 -15.42 20.82
C LYS A 41 25.30 -16.24 19.63
N THR A 42 26.58 -16.13 19.26
CA THR A 42 27.16 -16.85 18.11
C THR A 42 28.62 -17.22 18.36
N VAL A 43 29.11 -18.31 17.76
CA VAL A 43 30.53 -18.68 17.73
C VAL A 43 31.33 -17.65 16.92
N TRP A 44 32.56 -17.39 17.36
CA TRP A 44 33.28 -16.15 17.11
C TRP A 44 34.70 -16.44 16.62
N ASP A 45 35.15 -15.78 15.54
CA ASP A 45 36.56 -15.82 15.12
C ASP A 45 37.44 -15.11 16.15
N ARG A 46 38.63 -15.66 16.46
CA ARG A 46 39.39 -15.41 17.71
C ARG A 46 40.23 -14.13 17.74
N THR A 47 40.14 -13.26 16.72
CA THR A 47 40.96 -12.05 16.62
C THR A 47 40.37 -10.87 17.43
N TYR A 48 41.12 -10.44 18.45
CA TYR A 48 40.97 -9.29 19.36
C TYR A 48 39.56 -8.72 19.62
N LYS A 49 39.00 -9.04 20.82
CA LYS A 49 37.67 -8.58 21.27
C LYS A 49 37.71 -7.91 22.64
N LYS A 50 38.60 -6.93 22.79
CA LYS A 50 38.63 -6.03 23.95
C LYS A 50 37.83 -4.77 23.63
N ILE A 51 37.14 -4.24 24.62
CA ILE A 51 36.51 -2.91 24.59
C ILE A 51 37.34 -2.06 25.54
N ASP A 52 38.11 -1.13 24.98
CA ASP A 52 39.07 -0.32 25.72
C ASP A 52 38.57 1.12 25.82
N PHE A 53 38.28 1.58 27.04
CA PHE A 53 37.76 2.91 27.33
C PHE A 53 38.86 3.90 27.72
N SER A 54 40.12 3.49 27.75
CA SER A 54 41.25 4.29 28.26
C SER A 54 41.50 5.57 27.47
N CYS A 55 40.98 5.69 26.25
CA CYS A 55 41.08 6.91 25.46
C CYS A 55 40.22 8.07 25.97
N PHE A 56 39.26 7.83 26.88
CA PHE A 56 38.38 8.87 27.44
C PHE A 56 38.83 9.31 28.83
N GLU A 57 38.60 10.58 29.17
CA GLU A 57 38.77 11.13 30.52
C GLU A 57 37.74 10.54 31.51
N SER A 58 38.05 10.52 32.82
CA SER A 58 37.31 9.69 33.80
C SER A 58 35.79 9.90 33.79
N LYS A 59 35.30 11.16 33.82
CA LYS A 59 33.86 11.44 33.87
C LYS A 59 33.11 11.00 32.60
N ILE A 60 33.70 11.22 31.43
CA ILE A 60 33.12 10.80 30.14
C ILE A 60 33.25 9.29 29.95
N LYS A 61 34.32 8.71 30.48
CA LYS A 61 34.59 7.27 30.42
C LYS A 61 33.47 6.48 31.08
N ASP A 62 33.04 6.87 32.27
CA ASP A 62 31.95 6.20 32.98
C ASP A 62 30.63 6.35 32.23
N GLU A 63 30.36 7.52 31.64
CA GLU A 63 29.22 7.67 30.75
C GLU A 63 29.28 6.72 29.55
N ILE A 64 30.44 6.54 28.91
CA ILE A 64 30.54 5.64 27.77
C ILE A 64 30.42 4.17 28.21
N LYS A 65 31.01 3.79 29.35
CA LYS A 65 30.86 2.45 29.94
C LYS A 65 29.39 2.14 30.26
N PHE A 66 28.71 3.04 30.95
CA PHE A 66 27.28 2.90 31.27
C PHE A 66 26.44 2.77 30.01
N PHE A 67 26.68 3.63 29.02
CA PHE A 67 25.99 3.54 27.73
C PHE A 67 26.17 2.14 27.12
N ILE A 68 27.40 1.62 27.01
CA ILE A 68 27.63 0.30 26.42
C ILE A 68 26.93 -0.81 27.21
N LEU A 69 27.05 -0.81 28.53
CA LEU A 69 26.46 -1.84 29.38
C LEU A 69 24.93 -1.79 29.36
N ASN A 70 24.35 -0.60 29.41
CA ASN A 70 22.90 -0.39 29.31
C ASN A 70 22.38 -0.90 27.95
N ARG A 71 23.10 -0.61 26.86
CA ARG A 71 22.73 -1.09 25.52
C ARG A 71 22.77 -2.63 25.44
N LEU A 72 23.68 -3.29 26.14
CA LEU A 72 23.77 -4.74 26.19
C LEU A 72 22.66 -5.36 27.05
N LYS A 73 22.51 -4.89 28.29
CA LYS A 73 21.58 -5.46 29.28
C LYS A 73 20.12 -5.11 29.01
N VAL A 74 19.84 -3.87 28.62
CA VAL A 74 18.47 -3.33 28.51
C VAL A 74 17.97 -3.38 27.08
N ASP A 75 18.76 -2.90 26.12
CA ASP A 75 18.36 -2.83 24.71
C ASP A 75 18.66 -4.11 23.90
N ASP A 76 19.28 -5.12 24.53
CA ASP A 76 19.66 -6.41 23.93
C ASP A 76 20.42 -6.25 22.59
N VAL A 77 21.33 -5.27 22.51
CA VAL A 77 22.10 -5.05 21.28
C VAL A 77 23.13 -6.15 21.06
N ARG A 78 23.47 -6.43 19.80
CA ARG A 78 24.46 -7.46 19.48
C ARG A 78 25.86 -7.01 19.89
N LEU A 79 26.47 -7.73 20.83
CA LEU A 79 27.82 -7.46 21.36
C LEU A 79 28.86 -7.29 20.24
N TYR A 80 28.98 -8.27 19.33
CA TYR A 80 30.01 -8.17 18.30
C TYR A 80 29.69 -7.13 17.21
N GLN A 81 28.54 -7.23 16.54
CA GLN A 81 28.24 -6.39 15.39
C GLN A 81 27.97 -4.93 15.76
N THR A 82 27.39 -4.66 16.93
CA THR A 82 27.01 -3.30 17.33
C THR A 82 28.03 -2.70 18.29
N VAL A 83 28.36 -3.37 19.39
CA VAL A 83 29.29 -2.80 20.37
C VAL A 83 30.73 -2.83 19.83
N ILE A 84 31.27 -3.99 19.49
CA ILE A 84 32.69 -4.11 19.11
C ILE A 84 32.95 -3.47 17.74
N ARG A 85 32.29 -3.95 16.67
CA ARG A 85 32.60 -3.50 15.29
C ARG A 85 32.20 -2.06 14.98
N ARG A 86 31.24 -1.49 15.72
CA ARG A 86 30.75 -0.12 15.46
C ARG A 86 31.11 0.85 16.57
N TYR A 87 30.72 0.60 17.82
CA TYR A 87 30.95 1.55 18.91
C TYR A 87 32.42 1.59 19.33
N ALA A 88 32.99 0.48 19.80
CA ALA A 88 34.39 0.41 20.26
C ALA A 88 35.37 0.82 19.15
N ALA A 89 35.13 0.37 17.91
CA ALA A 89 35.92 0.78 16.75
C ALA A 89 35.84 2.28 16.40
N SER A 90 34.98 3.04 17.09
CA SER A 90 34.84 4.49 16.95
C SER A 90 35.38 5.28 18.13
N PHE A 91 35.75 4.63 19.24
CA PHE A 91 36.13 5.29 20.49
C PHE A 91 37.29 6.26 20.32
N LYS A 92 38.42 5.80 19.76
CA LYS A 92 39.61 6.63 19.57
C LYS A 92 39.32 7.95 18.84
N HIS A 93 38.54 7.90 17.75
CA HIS A 93 38.24 9.09 16.97
C HIS A 93 37.27 10.05 17.67
N VAL A 94 36.33 9.52 18.45
CA VAL A 94 35.44 10.36 19.26
C VAL A 94 36.19 10.94 20.46
N ALA A 95 37.06 10.17 21.10
CA ALA A 95 37.95 10.65 22.16
C ALA A 95 38.86 11.77 21.65
N ASP A 96 39.53 11.60 20.50
CA ASP A 96 40.36 12.65 19.89
C ASP A 96 39.57 13.95 19.67
N LEU A 97 38.32 13.85 19.22
CA LEU A 97 37.42 15.00 19.04
C LEU A 97 37.12 15.69 20.38
N LEU A 98 36.74 14.93 21.40
CA LEU A 98 36.40 15.47 22.71
C LEU A 98 37.61 16.12 23.36
N ASN A 99 38.77 15.46 23.35
CA ASN A 99 39.99 15.98 23.95
C ASN A 99 40.49 17.25 23.23
N GLN A 100 40.34 17.32 21.90
CA GLN A 100 40.80 18.46 21.12
C GLN A 100 39.87 19.68 21.21
N TYR A 101 38.56 19.48 21.18
CA TYR A 101 37.59 20.58 21.03
C TYR A 101 36.71 20.81 22.26
N TYR A 102 36.68 19.87 23.19
CA TYR A 102 35.82 19.87 24.38
C TYR A 102 36.56 19.37 25.65
N PRO A 103 37.77 19.88 25.98
CA PRO A 103 38.61 19.31 27.05
C PRO A 103 38.09 19.50 28.48
N TYR A 104 37.04 20.29 28.69
CA TYR A 104 36.53 20.63 30.03
C TYR A 104 35.07 20.21 30.26
N ILE A 105 34.54 19.31 29.43
CA ILE A 105 33.16 18.83 29.58
C ILE A 105 33.05 17.87 30.77
N ASN A 106 31.91 17.91 31.46
CA ASN A 106 31.63 16.97 32.55
C ASN A 106 30.70 15.84 32.09
N SER A 107 29.95 16.05 31.01
CA SER A 107 29.08 15.06 30.38
C SER A 107 29.06 15.22 28.87
N ILE A 108 28.71 14.14 28.17
CA ILE A 108 28.46 14.14 26.72
C ILE A 108 27.40 15.18 26.31
N ILE A 109 26.45 15.53 27.19
CA ILE A 109 25.41 16.53 26.86
C ILE A 109 25.95 17.97 26.77
N ASP A 110 27.14 18.24 27.32
CA ASP A 110 27.79 19.55 27.24
C ASP A 110 28.31 19.86 25.82
N VAL A 111 28.35 18.85 24.96
CA VAL A 111 28.80 18.97 23.56
C VAL A 111 27.71 19.61 22.70
N ASP A 112 28.05 20.67 21.97
CA ASP A 112 27.23 21.12 20.84
C ASP A 112 27.33 20.09 19.71
N LEU A 113 26.31 19.24 19.60
CA LEU A 113 26.30 18.14 18.63
C LEU A 113 26.49 18.61 17.18
N ASN A 114 25.88 19.73 16.77
CA ASN A 114 25.98 20.19 15.39
C ASN A 114 27.42 20.64 15.07
N LYS A 115 28.02 21.40 15.98
CA LYS A 115 29.42 21.84 15.86
C LYS A 115 30.39 20.65 15.91
N ALA A 116 30.19 19.74 16.86
CA ALA A 116 31.02 18.55 17.03
C ALA A 116 30.98 17.63 15.80
N MET A 117 29.82 17.51 15.15
CA MET A 117 29.66 16.76 13.92
C MET A 117 30.47 17.34 12.76
N ILE A 118 30.51 18.67 12.61
CA ILE A 118 31.33 19.35 11.59
C ILE A 118 32.82 19.16 11.90
N GLN A 119 33.22 19.35 13.15
CA GLN A 119 34.61 19.16 13.60
C GLN A 119 35.08 17.72 13.38
N LEU A 120 34.26 16.72 13.73
CA LEU A 120 34.55 15.31 13.52
C LEU A 120 34.78 14.99 12.04
N ARG A 121 33.92 15.51 11.14
CA ARG A 121 34.12 15.36 9.69
C ARG A 121 35.46 15.91 9.24
N SER A 122 35.80 17.13 9.67
CA SER A 122 37.07 17.77 9.34
C SER A 122 38.27 16.95 9.82
N MET A 123 38.24 16.45 11.06
CA MET A 123 39.29 15.58 11.60
C MET A 123 39.44 14.27 10.82
N LEU A 124 38.32 13.62 10.48
CA LEU A 124 38.34 12.34 9.75
C LEU A 124 38.93 12.51 8.34
N VAL A 125 38.60 13.60 7.65
CA VAL A 125 39.18 13.93 6.33
C VAL A 125 40.69 14.15 6.44
N LYS A 126 41.15 14.92 7.43
CA LYS A 126 42.59 15.14 7.68
C LYS A 126 43.35 13.84 7.95
N LYS A 127 42.70 12.82 8.54
CA LYS A 127 43.26 11.48 8.78
C LYS A 127 43.16 10.55 7.56
N GLY A 128 42.75 11.05 6.39
CA GLY A 128 42.64 10.25 5.16
C GLY A 128 41.48 9.26 5.13
N LEU A 129 40.50 9.38 6.04
CA LEU A 129 39.34 8.48 6.10
C LEU A 129 38.25 8.94 5.13
N LYS A 130 37.74 8.02 4.30
CA LYS A 130 36.68 8.30 3.33
C LYS A 130 35.35 8.59 4.03
N ILE A 131 34.76 9.75 3.74
CA ILE A 131 33.36 10.06 4.05
C ILE A 131 32.47 9.39 2.99
N ARG A 132 31.24 8.99 3.37
CA ARG A 132 30.28 8.41 2.41
C ARG A 132 29.79 9.48 1.44
N ARG A 133 29.67 9.13 0.15
CA ARG A 133 29.23 10.02 -0.92
C ARG A 133 27.80 10.55 -0.77
N ASP A 134 26.96 9.85 -0.01
CA ASP A 134 25.53 10.19 0.21
C ASP A 134 25.29 11.13 1.41
N GLY A 135 26.35 11.64 2.05
CA GLY A 135 26.25 12.48 3.25
C GLY A 135 25.78 11.73 4.51
N SER A 136 25.64 10.41 4.46
CA SER A 136 25.22 9.60 5.61
C SER A 136 26.35 9.45 6.63
N LEU A 137 25.94 9.36 7.91
CA LEU A 137 26.84 9.30 9.05
C LEU A 137 27.85 8.15 8.92
N THR A 138 29.14 8.46 9.00
CA THR A 138 30.18 7.46 9.26
C THR A 138 29.87 6.70 10.56
N LYS A 139 30.50 5.54 10.79
CA LYS A 139 30.32 4.81 12.07
C LYS A 139 30.65 5.69 13.30
N TYR A 140 31.60 6.61 13.14
CA TYR A 140 32.04 7.58 14.15
C TYR A 140 30.94 8.60 14.46
N GLU A 141 30.43 9.27 13.44
CA GLU A 141 29.33 10.23 13.57
C GLU A 141 28.06 9.57 14.13
N THR A 142 27.78 8.34 13.70
CA THR A 142 26.67 7.55 14.23
C THR A 142 26.85 7.30 15.72
N PHE A 143 28.06 6.90 16.14
CA PHE A 143 28.34 6.66 17.55
C PHE A 143 28.17 7.94 18.38
N LEU A 144 28.81 9.05 18.00
CA LEU A 144 28.68 10.34 18.68
C LEU A 144 27.21 10.79 18.81
N LYS A 145 26.44 10.70 17.71
CA LYS A 145 25.02 11.06 17.72
C LYS A 145 24.20 10.17 18.64
N VAL A 146 24.44 8.86 18.64
CA VAL A 146 23.67 7.92 19.47
C VAL A 146 23.99 8.10 20.95
N ILE A 147 25.26 8.29 21.34
CA ILE A 147 25.60 8.54 22.76
C ILE A 147 25.03 9.88 23.24
N TYR A 148 25.11 10.92 22.40
CA TYR A 148 24.55 12.23 22.75
C TYR A 148 23.03 12.16 22.94
N LEU A 149 22.31 11.51 22.01
CA LEU A 149 20.86 11.39 22.13
C LEU A 149 20.44 10.49 23.29
N PHE A 150 21.23 9.46 23.62
CA PHE A 150 21.01 8.64 24.81
C PHE A 150 21.08 9.48 26.08
N TYR A 151 22.19 10.21 26.29
CA TYR A 151 22.35 11.03 27.49
C TYR A 151 21.39 12.21 27.55
N LYS A 152 21.04 12.76 26.38
CA LYS A 152 20.00 13.78 26.29
C LYS A 152 18.63 13.27 26.74
N ASP A 153 18.25 12.02 26.46
CA ASP A 153 16.99 11.45 27.00
C ASP A 153 17.16 11.01 28.47
N PHE A 154 18.32 10.47 28.84
CA PHE A 154 18.62 9.96 30.17
C PHE A 154 18.58 11.04 31.26
N TYR A 155 19.14 12.22 30.98
CA TYR A 155 19.14 13.36 31.91
C TYR A 155 17.92 14.28 31.76
N ASP A 156 17.03 14.05 30.78
CA ASP A 156 15.84 14.89 30.59
C ASP A 156 14.66 14.31 31.38
N GLU A 157 14.48 14.80 32.61
CA GLU A 157 13.45 14.35 33.55
C GLU A 157 12.08 15.02 33.36
N ARG A 158 11.98 15.98 32.44
CA ARG A 158 10.72 16.67 32.15
C ARG A 158 9.65 15.69 31.73
N ASP A 159 8.40 16.05 32.01
CA ASP A 159 7.26 15.27 31.50
C ASP A 159 7.34 15.18 29.97
N ASN A 160 6.89 14.04 29.42
CA ASN A 160 7.01 13.82 27.97
C ASN A 160 6.29 14.93 27.18
N PHE A 161 5.19 15.49 27.68
CA PHE A 161 4.46 16.56 27.00
C PHE A 161 5.21 17.90 27.00
N GLU A 162 6.15 18.12 27.92
CA GLU A 162 6.98 19.33 27.94
C GLU A 162 8.09 19.29 26.89
N LYS A 163 8.52 18.10 26.49
CA LYS A 163 9.57 17.91 25.47
C LYS A 163 9.08 18.27 24.06
N ASP A 164 10.02 18.50 23.14
CA ASP A 164 9.74 18.70 21.71
C ASP A 164 9.70 17.38 20.92
N ILE A 165 10.04 16.27 21.57
CA ILE A 165 9.94 14.92 21.01
C ILE A 165 9.21 14.07 22.04
N TRP A 166 8.06 13.53 21.66
CA TRP A 166 7.23 12.70 22.52
C TRP A 166 7.42 11.23 22.17
N ASP A 167 7.62 10.39 23.17
CA ASP A 167 7.62 8.94 23.03
C ASP A 167 6.24 8.38 23.38
N ILE A 168 5.50 7.92 22.37
CA ILE A 168 4.13 7.42 22.60
C ILE A 168 4.09 6.17 23.49
N ARG A 169 5.21 5.45 23.65
CA ARG A 169 5.29 4.29 24.55
C ARG A 169 5.25 4.70 26.01
N LYS A 170 5.64 5.95 26.32
CA LYS A 170 5.57 6.56 27.65
C LYS A 170 4.21 7.24 27.92
N ILE A 171 3.49 7.64 26.86
CA ILE A 171 2.25 8.43 26.95
C ILE A 171 0.98 7.60 26.73
N ALA A 172 0.92 6.80 25.67
CA ALA A 172 -0.29 6.14 25.19
C ALA A 172 0.07 4.73 24.70
N LYS A 173 0.44 3.84 25.63
CA LYS A 173 0.89 2.48 25.32
C LYS A 173 -0.07 1.70 24.42
N SER A 174 -1.38 1.93 24.57
CA SER A 174 -2.44 1.29 23.75
C SER A 174 -2.44 1.71 22.28
N LYS A 175 -1.82 2.84 21.92
CA LYS A 175 -1.72 3.34 20.55
C LYS A 175 -0.46 2.87 19.82
N VAL A 176 0.43 2.14 20.51
CA VAL A 176 1.67 1.64 19.92
C VAL A 176 1.36 0.49 18.97
N VAL A 177 1.71 0.66 17.71
CA VAL A 177 1.58 -0.39 16.70
C VAL A 177 2.75 -1.35 16.83
N GLU A 178 2.46 -2.58 17.18
CA GLU A 178 3.43 -3.61 17.59
C GLU A 178 4.48 -3.94 16.54
N HIS A 179 4.11 -3.93 15.25
CA HIS A 179 5.01 -4.21 14.13
C HIS A 179 5.76 -2.96 13.63
N GLU A 180 5.46 -1.76 14.11
CA GLU A 180 6.12 -0.52 13.69
C GLU A 180 7.32 -0.16 14.56
N ALA A 181 8.37 0.37 13.96
CA ALA A 181 9.55 0.86 14.70
C ALA A 181 9.47 2.35 15.01
N HIS A 182 8.54 3.07 14.38
CA HIS A 182 8.36 4.50 14.56
C HIS A 182 7.33 4.76 15.67
N TYR A 183 7.76 5.37 16.76
CA TYR A 183 6.94 5.65 17.95
C TYR A 183 7.19 7.05 18.53
N LEU A 184 7.82 7.92 17.76
CA LEU A 184 8.11 9.29 18.17
C LEU A 184 7.16 10.26 17.46
N LEU A 185 6.78 11.33 18.16
CA LEU A 185 6.18 12.53 17.59
C LEU A 185 7.18 13.67 17.75
N ASN A 186 7.61 14.28 16.64
CA ASN A 186 8.71 15.24 16.64
C ASN A 186 8.20 16.62 16.20
N PHE A 187 8.22 17.58 17.14
CA PHE A 187 7.73 18.95 16.96
C PHE A 187 8.84 19.95 16.61
N LYS A 188 10.09 19.50 16.44
CA LYS A 188 11.21 20.40 16.12
C LYS A 188 11.06 21.10 14.77
N GLY A 189 10.29 20.51 13.84
CA GLY A 189 9.97 21.12 12.56
C GLY A 189 8.90 22.22 12.63
N VAL A 190 8.24 22.41 13.78
CA VAL A 190 7.28 23.50 13.98
C VAL A 190 8.04 24.76 14.41
N PRO A 191 7.76 25.94 13.82
CA PRO A 191 8.35 27.20 14.28
C PRO A 191 8.09 27.45 15.75
N SER A 192 9.06 28.10 16.43
CA SER A 192 9.04 28.23 17.89
C SER A 192 7.78 28.90 18.45
N PRO A 193 7.24 29.98 17.85
CA PRO A 193 6.05 30.64 18.41
C PRO A 193 4.82 29.73 18.42
N PHE A 194 4.65 28.89 17.40
CA PHE A 194 3.47 28.04 17.26
C PHE A 194 3.60 26.65 17.90
N ARG A 195 4.80 26.28 18.38
CA ARG A 195 5.08 24.90 18.82
C ARG A 195 4.17 24.43 19.96
N ASN A 196 3.92 25.30 20.94
CA ASN A 196 3.06 24.96 22.08
C ASN A 196 1.59 24.77 21.67
N MET A 197 1.10 25.61 20.76
CA MET A 197 -0.24 25.47 20.17
C MET A 197 -0.41 24.10 19.49
N VAL A 198 0.56 23.71 18.65
CA VAL A 198 0.54 22.40 17.95
C VAL A 198 0.65 21.25 18.94
N LYS A 199 1.53 21.35 19.96
CA LYS A 199 1.62 20.35 21.04
C LYS A 199 0.28 20.19 21.76
N ARG A 200 -0.38 21.28 22.15
CA ARG A 200 -1.71 21.25 22.80
C ARG A 200 -2.74 20.54 21.92
N TYR A 201 -2.79 20.85 20.62
CA TYR A 201 -3.65 20.16 19.65
C TYR A 201 -3.34 18.65 19.54
N ILE A 202 -2.07 18.27 19.39
CA ILE A 202 -1.69 16.85 19.26
C ILE A 202 -1.96 16.07 20.56
N LYS A 203 -1.83 16.69 21.74
CA LYS A 203 -2.19 16.08 23.02
C LYS A 203 -3.67 15.68 23.08
N PHE A 204 -4.56 16.47 22.48
CA PHE A 204 -5.96 16.12 22.34
C PHE A 204 -6.17 15.01 21.29
N ARG A 205 -5.59 15.19 20.10
CA ARG A 205 -5.75 14.27 18.95
C ARG A 205 -5.32 12.84 19.23
N ILE A 206 -4.19 12.65 19.91
CA ILE A 206 -3.60 11.33 20.17
C ILE A 206 -4.53 10.40 20.98
N GLN A 207 -5.52 10.95 21.68
CA GLN A 207 -6.49 10.16 22.45
C GLN A 207 -7.36 9.28 21.55
N TYR A 208 -7.74 9.76 20.35
CA TYR A 208 -8.69 9.07 19.48
C TYR A 208 -8.14 8.76 18.08
N VAL A 209 -7.13 9.47 17.59
CA VAL A 209 -6.49 9.13 16.30
C VAL A 209 -5.25 8.24 16.45
N SER A 210 -4.81 7.65 15.35
CA SER A 210 -3.61 6.81 15.32
C SER A 210 -2.33 7.64 15.39
N HIS A 211 -1.24 7.04 15.87
CA HIS A 211 0.10 7.65 15.85
C HIS A 211 0.52 8.11 14.45
N GLY A 212 0.28 7.28 13.42
CA GLY A 212 0.57 7.64 12.04
C GLY A 212 -0.18 8.88 11.57
N GLN A 213 -1.44 9.05 12.01
CA GLN A 213 -2.20 10.27 11.75
C GLN A 213 -1.62 11.47 12.51
N CYS A 214 -1.22 11.34 13.78
CA CYS A 214 -0.54 12.42 14.49
C CYS A 214 0.77 12.84 13.81
N CYS A 215 1.54 11.89 13.24
CA CYS A 215 2.73 12.23 12.46
C CYS A 215 2.39 13.02 11.19
N LEU A 216 1.28 12.67 10.51
CA LEU A 216 0.78 13.41 9.36
C LEU A 216 0.32 14.82 9.79
N ASP A 217 -0.45 14.92 10.87
CA ASP A 217 -0.90 16.18 11.47
C ASP A 217 0.29 17.11 11.72
N ILE A 218 1.30 16.66 12.46
CA ILE A 218 2.49 17.48 12.74
C ILE A 218 3.18 17.90 11.44
N ARG A 219 3.36 17.01 10.47
CA ARG A 219 4.05 17.32 9.21
C ARG A 219 3.30 18.36 8.38
N SER A 220 2.00 18.16 8.19
CA SER A 220 1.15 19.06 7.39
C SER A 220 1.01 20.43 8.05
N ILE A 221 0.83 20.47 9.36
CA ILE A 221 0.74 21.72 10.12
C ILE A 221 2.09 22.45 10.13
N SER A 222 3.20 21.72 10.30
CA SER A 222 4.55 22.31 10.23
C SER A 222 4.81 22.96 8.88
N LEU A 223 4.40 22.32 7.77
CA LEU A 223 4.58 22.87 6.43
C LEU A 223 3.92 24.25 6.30
N PHE A 224 2.64 24.34 6.70
CA PHE A 224 1.90 25.59 6.69
C PHE A 224 2.50 26.65 7.62
N LEU A 225 2.80 26.29 8.86
CA LEU A 225 3.31 27.26 9.83
C LEU A 225 4.71 27.76 9.48
N ASN A 226 5.57 26.93 8.88
CA ASN A 226 6.86 27.41 8.36
C ASN A 226 6.66 28.43 7.23
N TYR A 227 5.76 28.17 6.28
CA TYR A 227 5.43 29.14 5.23
C TYR A 227 4.95 30.48 5.81
N ILE A 228 4.01 30.44 6.78
CA ILE A 228 3.52 31.65 7.45
C ILE A 228 4.64 32.35 8.20
N TYR A 229 5.48 31.62 8.94
CA TYR A 229 6.58 32.19 9.71
C TYR A 229 7.67 32.82 8.82
N GLU A 230 7.94 32.26 7.65
CA GLU A 230 8.87 32.84 6.67
C GLU A 230 8.34 34.16 6.10
N LYS A 231 7.03 34.26 5.85
CA LYS A 231 6.40 35.49 5.36
C LYS A 231 6.18 36.54 6.45
N TYR A 232 5.84 36.10 7.65
CA TYR A 232 5.52 36.96 8.80
C TYR A 232 6.31 36.53 10.05
N PRO A 233 7.62 36.81 10.14
CA PRO A 233 8.47 36.35 11.24
C PRO A 233 8.09 36.90 12.62
N SER A 234 7.34 38.01 12.65
CA SER A 234 6.85 38.65 13.89
C SER A 234 5.58 38.00 14.43
N TRP A 235 4.91 37.13 13.67
CA TRP A 235 3.68 36.48 14.12
C TRP A 235 3.97 35.42 15.16
N ASN A 236 3.30 35.55 16.32
CA ASN A 236 3.35 34.58 17.40
C ASN A 236 2.06 33.77 17.55
N ASN A 237 1.03 34.13 16.80
CA ASN A 237 -0.29 33.50 16.75
C ASN A 237 -0.86 33.60 15.32
N LEU A 238 -2.06 33.06 15.11
CA LEU A 238 -2.75 33.09 13.81
C LEU A 238 -3.91 34.10 13.80
N SER A 239 -4.00 35.02 14.77
CA SER A 239 -5.16 35.92 14.88
C SER A 239 -5.33 36.80 13.64
N LEU A 240 -4.21 37.24 13.06
CA LEU A 240 -4.13 38.06 11.85
C LEU A 240 -4.24 37.26 10.53
N LEU A 241 -4.42 35.94 10.58
CA LEU A 241 -4.48 35.11 9.38
C LEU A 241 -5.70 35.52 8.52
N SER A 242 -5.43 35.96 7.30
CA SER A 242 -6.46 36.40 6.36
C SER A 242 -6.74 35.36 5.27
N ARG A 243 -7.85 35.54 4.55
CA ARG A 243 -8.14 34.74 3.35
C ARG A 243 -7.03 34.88 2.30
N LYS A 244 -6.45 36.07 2.16
CA LYS A 244 -5.39 36.32 1.17
C LYS A 244 -4.14 35.50 1.46
N ASP A 245 -3.79 35.34 2.74
CA ASP A 245 -2.64 34.50 3.14
C ASP A 245 -2.87 33.02 2.81
N MET A 246 -4.11 32.54 3.00
CA MET A 246 -4.50 31.18 2.63
C MET A 246 -4.44 30.97 1.11
N GLU A 247 -4.89 31.92 0.31
CA GLU A 247 -4.79 31.86 -1.16
C GLU A 247 -3.33 31.79 -1.62
N ASN A 248 -2.47 32.63 -1.05
CA ASN A 248 -1.04 32.62 -1.35
C ASN A 248 -0.39 31.27 -0.96
N TYR A 249 -0.79 30.68 0.17
CA TYR A 249 -0.32 29.35 0.57
C TYR A 249 -0.80 28.25 -0.38
N LEU A 250 -2.07 28.29 -0.82
CA LEU A 250 -2.63 27.33 -1.76
C LEU A 250 -1.91 27.39 -3.11
N GLU A 251 -1.59 28.59 -3.60
CA GLU A 251 -0.80 28.79 -4.81
C GLU A 251 0.63 28.26 -4.66
N TRP A 252 1.30 28.60 -3.56
CA TRP A 252 2.65 28.11 -3.26
C TRP A 252 2.70 26.57 -3.19
N GLN A 253 1.72 25.95 -2.52
CA GLN A 253 1.66 24.50 -2.38
C GLN A 253 1.38 23.78 -3.71
N LYS A 254 0.61 24.41 -4.63
CA LYS A 254 0.37 23.85 -5.97
C LYS A 254 1.66 23.74 -6.77
N ILE A 255 2.50 24.78 -6.75
CA ILE A 255 3.76 24.82 -7.49
C ILE A 255 4.71 23.71 -7.00
N ASP A 256 4.80 23.50 -5.68
CA ASP A 256 5.72 22.52 -5.09
C ASP A 256 5.22 21.06 -5.21
N GLN A 257 3.90 20.84 -5.32
CA GLN A 257 3.29 19.49 -5.24
C GLN A 257 2.41 19.09 -6.42
N GLU A 258 2.56 19.74 -7.57
CA GLU A 258 1.73 19.47 -8.77
C GLU A 258 1.71 17.99 -9.17
N GLN A 259 2.80 17.25 -8.91
CA GLN A 259 2.91 15.83 -9.21
C GLN A 259 2.22 14.90 -8.18
N HIS A 260 1.73 15.41 -7.05
CA HIS A 260 1.22 14.63 -5.92
C HIS A 260 -0.11 15.15 -5.33
N PRO A 261 -1.19 15.27 -6.13
CA PRO A 261 -2.45 15.89 -5.72
C PRO A 261 -3.12 15.22 -4.50
N LYS A 262 -2.93 13.90 -4.33
CA LYS A 262 -3.43 13.16 -3.16
C LYS A 262 -2.75 13.58 -1.86
N ALA A 263 -1.43 13.78 -1.89
CA ALA A 263 -0.69 14.20 -0.71
C ALA A 263 -1.08 15.64 -0.33
N GLN A 264 -1.13 16.53 -1.34
CA GLN A 264 -1.58 17.91 -1.19
C GLN A 264 -2.97 17.99 -0.55
N ARG A 265 -3.94 17.26 -1.10
CA ARG A 265 -5.31 17.20 -0.55
C ARG A 265 -5.33 16.73 0.91
N ASN A 266 -4.58 15.69 1.24
CA ASN A 266 -4.50 15.20 2.62
C ASN A 266 -3.92 16.23 3.57
N TYR A 267 -2.90 16.99 3.13
CA TYR A 267 -2.29 18.05 3.95
C TYR A 267 -3.28 19.17 4.20
N LEU A 268 -4.04 19.60 3.19
CA LEU A 268 -5.05 20.65 3.34
C LEU A 268 -6.22 20.22 4.22
N ILE A 269 -6.69 18.97 4.09
CA ILE A 269 -7.72 18.42 5.00
C ILE A 269 -7.22 18.43 6.44
N THR A 270 -5.98 18.00 6.65
CA THR A 270 -5.36 17.94 7.97
C THR A 270 -5.19 19.34 8.58
N LEU A 271 -4.78 20.31 7.75
CA LEU A 271 -4.69 21.72 8.13
C LEU A 271 -6.07 22.29 8.48
N ARG A 272 -7.09 22.02 7.66
CA ARG A 272 -8.47 22.45 7.91
C ARG A 272 -8.98 21.94 9.26
N VAL A 273 -8.81 20.65 9.52
CA VAL A 273 -9.21 20.03 10.81
C VAL A 273 -8.46 20.67 11.98
N PHE A 274 -7.16 20.96 11.83
CA PHE A 274 -6.38 21.66 12.85
C PHE A 274 -6.98 23.04 13.17
N LEU A 275 -7.15 23.87 12.15
CA LEU A 275 -7.67 25.24 12.31
C LEU A 275 -9.10 25.24 12.89
N GLU A 276 -9.99 24.38 12.39
CA GLU A 276 -11.35 24.24 12.93
C GLU A 276 -11.34 23.76 14.39
N THR A 277 -10.37 22.93 14.78
CA THR A 277 -10.27 22.45 16.17
C THR A 277 -9.77 23.56 17.09
N THR A 278 -8.77 24.35 16.67
CA THR A 278 -8.28 25.47 17.48
C THR A 278 -9.33 26.56 17.65
N GLU A 279 -10.14 26.80 16.61
CA GLU A 279 -11.32 27.68 16.66
C GLU A 279 -12.37 27.16 17.65
N LYS A 280 -12.80 25.88 17.51
CA LYS A 280 -13.80 25.27 18.40
C LYS A 280 -13.39 25.25 19.86
N PHE A 281 -12.09 25.11 20.12
CA PHE A 281 -11.53 25.13 21.48
C PHE A 281 -11.12 26.52 21.95
N GLN A 282 -11.41 27.56 21.16
CA GLN A 282 -11.16 28.96 21.49
C GLN A 282 -9.72 29.18 21.97
N TYR A 283 -8.76 28.66 21.21
CA TYR A 283 -7.35 28.93 21.50
C TYR A 283 -7.09 30.42 21.30
N ALA A 284 -6.43 31.06 22.27
CA ALA A 284 -6.07 32.48 22.18
C ALA A 284 -5.16 32.77 20.98
N GLU A 285 -4.44 31.75 20.52
CA GLU A 285 -3.55 31.81 19.36
C GLU A 285 -4.26 31.53 18.02
N SER A 286 -5.56 31.21 18.03
CA SER A 286 -6.36 30.90 16.84
C SER A 286 -6.67 32.16 16.00
N THR A 287 -7.23 31.93 14.82
CA THR A 287 -7.70 32.97 13.90
C THR A 287 -8.89 33.74 14.46
N GLU A 288 -8.98 35.04 14.17
CA GLU A 288 -10.18 35.85 14.46
C GLU A 288 -11.27 35.62 13.40
N ILE A 289 -10.85 35.36 12.16
CA ILE A 289 -11.76 35.07 11.05
C ILE A 289 -12.19 33.60 11.14
N PRO A 290 -13.49 33.30 11.00
CA PRO A 290 -13.98 31.93 10.97
C PRO A 290 -13.31 31.06 9.91
N ILE A 291 -12.98 29.81 10.23
CA ILE A 291 -12.23 28.92 9.32
C ILE A 291 -13.02 28.62 8.05
N SER A 292 -14.35 28.62 8.13
CA SER A 292 -15.25 28.49 6.98
C SER A 292 -15.10 29.62 5.95
N LEU A 293 -14.50 30.76 6.33
CA LEU A 293 -14.19 31.90 5.46
C LEU A 293 -12.73 31.90 4.97
N LEU A 294 -11.86 31.07 5.57
CA LEU A 294 -10.44 30.99 5.24
C LEU A 294 -10.11 29.83 4.29
N LEU A 295 -10.75 28.65 4.45
CA LEU A 295 -10.47 27.46 3.65
C LEU A 295 -11.74 26.71 3.25
N PHE A 296 -12.10 26.82 1.97
CA PHE A 296 -13.29 26.24 1.39
C PHE A 296 -13.09 24.78 1.00
N LYS A 297 -14.20 24.08 0.77
CA LYS A 297 -14.16 22.71 0.23
C LYS A 297 -13.62 22.70 -1.20
N GLU A 298 -13.92 23.75 -1.95
CA GLU A 298 -13.56 23.98 -3.35
C GLU A 298 -12.06 24.24 -3.53
N ASP A 299 -11.38 24.72 -2.48
CA ASP A 299 -9.92 24.91 -2.48
C ASP A 299 -9.16 23.57 -2.46
N LEU A 300 -9.82 22.48 -2.04
CA LEU A 300 -9.19 21.17 -1.97
C LEU A 300 -9.03 20.57 -3.38
N PRO A 301 -7.83 20.07 -3.75
CA PRO A 301 -7.61 19.45 -5.05
C PRO A 301 -8.64 18.34 -5.33
N ARG A 302 -9.27 18.40 -6.50
CA ARG A 302 -10.15 17.34 -6.98
C ARG A 302 -9.28 16.16 -7.39
N LEU A 303 -9.55 14.99 -6.81
CA LEU A 303 -8.92 13.76 -7.26
C LEU A 303 -9.73 13.22 -8.43
N SER A 304 -9.03 12.69 -9.45
CA SER A 304 -9.70 11.92 -10.49
C SER A 304 -10.48 10.76 -9.86
N ASN A 305 -11.66 10.48 -10.40
CA ASN A 305 -12.39 9.27 -10.02
C ASN A 305 -11.50 8.08 -10.35
N ARG A 306 -11.29 7.22 -9.35
CA ARG A 306 -10.58 5.97 -9.57
C ARG A 306 -11.44 5.11 -10.48
N THR A 307 -10.85 4.67 -11.56
CA THR A 307 -11.43 3.64 -12.42
C THR A 307 -11.04 2.27 -11.86
N GLU A 308 -11.77 1.24 -12.28
CA GLU A 308 -11.46 -0.16 -11.91
C GLU A 308 -10.05 -0.58 -12.37
N ASN A 309 -9.51 0.05 -13.42
CA ASN A 309 -8.16 -0.18 -13.92
C ASN A 309 -7.06 0.39 -12.99
N ASP A 310 -7.41 1.20 -11.99
CA ASP A 310 -6.45 1.78 -11.03
C ASP A 310 -6.15 0.87 -9.83
N ILE A 311 -6.85 -0.28 -9.72
CA ILE A 311 -6.63 -1.25 -8.65
C ILE A 311 -5.27 -1.93 -8.84
N LYS A 312 -4.36 -1.70 -7.90
CA LYS A 312 -3.02 -2.31 -7.91
C LYS A 312 -3.07 -3.69 -7.25
N TYR A 313 -3.73 -4.65 -7.90
CA TYR A 313 -3.64 -6.07 -7.54
C TYR A 313 -2.39 -6.71 -8.16
N ILE A 314 -2.11 -7.96 -7.80
CA ILE A 314 -0.99 -8.75 -8.33
C ILE A 314 -1.55 -9.59 -9.47
N PRO A 315 -1.08 -9.40 -10.73
CA PRO A 315 -1.54 -10.22 -11.86
C PRO A 315 -1.25 -11.70 -11.65
N GLU A 316 -2.06 -12.58 -12.26
CA GLU A 316 -1.96 -14.03 -12.12
C GLU A 316 -0.58 -14.57 -12.54
N GLY A 317 -0.04 -14.09 -13.67
CA GLY A 317 1.32 -14.47 -14.09
C GLY A 317 2.42 -14.08 -13.11
N ILE A 318 2.23 -12.99 -12.35
CA ILE A 318 3.16 -12.57 -11.28
C ILE A 318 2.99 -13.44 -10.04
N LEU A 319 1.75 -13.84 -9.71
CA LEU A 319 1.49 -14.75 -8.60
C LEU A 319 2.16 -16.10 -8.83
N GLN A 320 2.02 -16.68 -10.02
CA GLN A 320 2.65 -17.96 -10.37
C GLN A 320 4.17 -17.89 -10.28
N GLN A 321 4.79 -16.80 -10.77
CA GLN A 321 6.22 -16.54 -10.61
C GLN A 321 6.63 -16.42 -9.13
N LEU A 322 5.82 -15.71 -8.32
CA LEU A 322 6.06 -15.57 -6.88
C LEU A 322 5.98 -16.93 -6.19
N GLU A 323 4.95 -17.71 -6.45
CA GLU A 323 4.70 -19.02 -5.84
C GLU A 323 5.81 -20.01 -6.18
N THR A 324 6.25 -20.05 -7.44
CA THR A 324 7.37 -20.87 -7.91
C THR A 324 8.69 -20.54 -7.20
N HIS A 325 8.89 -19.29 -6.78
CA HIS A 325 10.13 -18.83 -6.17
C HIS A 325 10.02 -18.52 -4.67
N LEU A 326 8.85 -18.77 -4.07
CA LEU A 326 8.56 -18.36 -2.69
C LEU A 326 9.50 -19.01 -1.69
N GLU A 327 9.93 -20.24 -1.96
CA GLU A 327 10.91 -20.95 -1.15
C GLU A 327 12.23 -20.18 -1.00
N HIS A 328 12.63 -19.35 -1.96
CA HIS A 328 13.87 -18.58 -1.87
C HIS A 328 13.73 -17.27 -1.08
N LEU A 329 12.53 -16.95 -0.59
CA LEU A 329 12.32 -15.77 0.24
C LEU A 329 13.18 -15.87 1.50
N THR A 330 13.99 -14.82 1.71
CA THR A 330 14.89 -14.73 2.85
C THR A 330 14.58 -13.45 3.61
N PRO A 331 14.44 -13.45 4.94
CA PRO A 331 14.44 -14.61 5.86
C PRO A 331 13.28 -15.58 5.61
N LYS A 332 13.50 -16.88 5.89
CA LYS A 332 12.51 -17.96 5.64
C LYS A 332 11.27 -17.82 6.53
N GLU A 333 11.40 -17.18 7.68
CA GLU A 333 10.31 -16.91 8.61
C GLU A 333 9.23 -15.98 8.02
N TYR A 334 9.51 -15.31 6.90
CA TYR A 334 8.53 -14.47 6.21
C TYR A 334 7.64 -15.25 5.23
N ILE A 335 7.99 -16.48 4.87
CA ILE A 335 7.21 -17.30 3.93
C ILE A 335 5.77 -17.51 4.44
N PRO A 336 5.53 -17.94 5.70
CA PRO A 336 4.16 -18.13 6.18
C PRO A 336 3.35 -16.84 6.23
N VAL A 337 4.00 -15.68 6.44
CA VAL A 337 3.31 -14.38 6.39
C VAL A 337 2.78 -14.11 4.98
N VAL A 338 3.57 -14.39 3.94
CA VAL A 338 3.17 -14.21 2.54
C VAL A 338 2.05 -15.18 2.17
N ILE A 339 2.13 -16.44 2.61
CA ILE A 339 1.08 -17.44 2.41
C ILE A 339 -0.24 -16.98 3.02
N LEU A 340 -0.22 -16.48 4.27
CA LEU A 340 -1.42 -15.96 4.91
C LEU A 340 -1.98 -14.72 4.22
N LEU A 341 -1.13 -13.80 3.76
CA LEU A 341 -1.56 -12.64 2.96
C LEU A 341 -2.27 -13.07 1.66
N ARG A 342 -1.73 -14.08 0.97
CA ARG A 342 -2.28 -14.65 -0.26
C ARG A 342 -3.59 -15.41 -0.03
N ALA A 343 -3.66 -16.19 1.04
CA ALA A 343 -4.80 -17.04 1.39
C ALA A 343 -6.01 -16.22 1.86
N THR A 344 -5.78 -15.22 2.72
CA THR A 344 -6.88 -14.50 3.40
C THR A 344 -7.11 -13.09 2.90
N GLY A 345 -6.14 -12.44 2.25
CA GLY A 345 -6.26 -11.02 1.89
C GLY A 345 -6.35 -10.08 3.11
N TRP A 346 -5.98 -10.54 4.31
CA TRP A 346 -5.90 -9.69 5.50
C TRP A 346 -4.79 -8.65 5.34
N ARG A 347 -4.87 -7.55 6.10
CA ARG A 347 -3.78 -6.56 6.06
C ARG A 347 -2.56 -7.17 6.74
N ILE A 348 -1.37 -6.81 6.27
CA ILE A 348 -0.11 -7.26 6.89
C ILE A 348 -0.04 -6.91 8.38
N SER A 349 -0.60 -5.77 8.79
CA SER A 349 -0.71 -5.39 10.20
C SER A 349 -1.51 -6.41 11.01
N ASP A 350 -2.58 -6.95 10.43
CA ASP A 350 -3.53 -7.85 11.09
C ASP A 350 -2.91 -9.26 11.16
N ILE A 351 -2.25 -9.72 10.08
CA ILE A 351 -1.48 -10.98 10.07
C ILE A 351 -0.35 -10.96 11.10
N LEU A 352 0.40 -9.85 11.19
CA LEU A 352 1.49 -9.72 12.16
C LEU A 352 1.00 -9.58 13.61
N ASN A 353 -0.30 -9.33 13.81
CA ASN A 353 -0.93 -9.26 15.12
C ASN A 353 -1.60 -10.57 15.54
N LEU A 354 -1.47 -11.65 14.77
CA LEU A 354 -1.98 -12.97 15.14
C LEU A 354 -1.26 -13.52 16.37
N HIS A 355 -2.00 -14.19 17.25
CA HIS A 355 -1.47 -14.85 18.44
C HIS A 355 -1.51 -16.37 18.29
N TYR A 356 -0.43 -17.06 18.64
CA TYR A 356 -0.29 -18.50 18.35
C TYR A 356 -1.28 -19.39 19.11
N ASP A 357 -1.94 -18.88 20.16
CA ASP A 357 -2.90 -19.60 20.99
C ASP A 357 -4.35 -19.37 20.57
N THR A 358 -4.62 -18.38 19.71
CA THR A 358 -5.98 -18.04 19.25
C THR A 358 -6.12 -17.97 17.73
N CYS A 359 -5.03 -18.10 16.97
CA CYS A 359 -5.05 -17.85 15.53
C CYS A 359 -5.71 -18.95 14.68
N LEU A 360 -5.99 -20.13 15.24
CA LEU A 360 -6.59 -21.26 14.53
C LEU A 360 -7.79 -21.81 15.30
N GLU A 361 -8.86 -22.10 14.56
CA GLU A 361 -10.05 -22.79 15.04
C GLU A 361 -10.39 -23.94 14.08
N GLN A 362 -10.58 -25.15 14.61
CA GLN A 362 -11.08 -26.29 13.83
C GLN A 362 -12.56 -26.49 14.14
N THR A 363 -13.39 -26.51 13.10
CA THR A 363 -14.82 -26.84 13.23
C THR A 363 -15.17 -28.05 12.38
N ALA A 364 -16.42 -28.52 12.46
CA ALA A 364 -16.92 -29.58 11.58
C ALA A 364 -16.90 -29.19 10.09
N GLN A 365 -16.78 -27.90 9.77
CA GLN A 365 -16.75 -27.38 8.39
C GLN A 365 -15.32 -27.15 7.87
N GLY A 366 -14.29 -27.38 8.68
CA GLY A 366 -12.89 -27.20 8.33
C GLY A 366 -12.15 -26.20 9.22
N TRP A 367 -11.00 -25.74 8.74
CA TRP A 367 -10.14 -24.82 9.48
C TRP A 367 -10.47 -23.35 9.23
N TYR A 368 -10.32 -22.55 10.27
CA TYR A 368 -10.46 -21.10 10.23
C TYR A 368 -9.21 -20.42 10.78
N LEU A 369 -8.80 -19.34 10.10
CA LEU A 369 -7.86 -18.38 10.66
C LEU A 369 -8.65 -17.34 11.45
N CYS A 370 -8.26 -17.14 12.71
CA CYS A 370 -8.96 -16.26 13.65
C CYS A 370 -8.05 -15.13 14.15
N GLY A 371 -8.62 -13.95 14.40
CA GLY A 371 -7.86 -12.82 14.97
C GLY A 371 -8.61 -11.50 14.92
N ASP A 372 -8.06 -10.50 15.61
CA ASP A 372 -8.66 -9.17 15.69
C ASP A 372 -8.20 -8.26 14.55
N ILE A 373 -9.16 -7.56 13.93
CA ILE A 373 -8.91 -6.59 12.88
C ILE A 373 -8.87 -5.18 13.47
N MET A 374 -7.66 -4.74 13.81
CA MET A 374 -7.41 -3.50 14.55
C MET A 374 -7.94 -2.25 13.83
N LYS A 375 -7.84 -2.19 12.50
CA LYS A 375 -8.21 -0.99 11.73
C LYS A 375 -9.72 -0.71 11.75
N THR A 376 -10.54 -1.76 11.69
CA THR A 376 -12.00 -1.66 11.68
C THR A 376 -12.63 -2.10 13.00
N GLN A 377 -11.80 -2.40 14.01
CA GLN A 377 -12.20 -2.81 15.35
C GLN A 377 -13.13 -4.02 15.37
N VAL A 378 -12.95 -4.95 14.43
CA VAL A 378 -13.68 -6.22 14.40
C VAL A 378 -12.93 -7.23 15.24
N LEU A 379 -13.52 -7.64 16.36
CA LEU A 379 -12.94 -8.64 17.27
C LEU A 379 -13.30 -10.06 16.82
N ASN A 380 -12.41 -11.02 17.06
CA ASN A 380 -12.61 -12.43 16.73
C ASN A 380 -13.06 -12.65 15.28
N HIS A 381 -12.50 -11.88 14.35
CA HIS A 381 -12.76 -12.08 12.93
C HIS A 381 -12.20 -13.43 12.50
N ARG A 382 -12.95 -14.17 11.69
CA ARG A 382 -12.51 -15.46 11.19
C ARG A 382 -12.83 -15.66 9.72
N VAL A 383 -11.93 -16.32 9.01
CA VAL A 383 -12.10 -16.71 7.60
C VAL A 383 -11.67 -18.17 7.42
N PRO A 384 -12.37 -18.96 6.61
CA PRO A 384 -11.97 -20.33 6.33
C PRO A 384 -10.63 -20.36 5.59
N ILE A 385 -9.82 -21.38 5.89
CA ILE A 385 -8.53 -21.66 5.27
C ILE A 385 -8.45 -23.14 4.90
N THR A 386 -7.58 -23.48 3.94
CA THR A 386 -7.36 -24.87 3.54
C THR A 386 -6.56 -25.64 4.61
N ASP A 387 -6.65 -26.96 4.57
CA ASP A 387 -5.88 -27.85 5.46
C ASP A 387 -4.37 -27.60 5.35
N ASP A 388 -3.86 -27.37 4.13
CA ASP A 388 -2.43 -27.06 3.91
C ASP A 388 -2.00 -25.76 4.60
N VAL A 389 -2.83 -24.71 4.52
CA VAL A 389 -2.55 -23.44 5.18
C VAL A 389 -2.61 -23.61 6.70
N ALA A 390 -3.59 -24.38 7.20
CA ALA A 390 -3.69 -24.70 8.62
C ALA A 390 -2.46 -25.47 9.12
N ALA A 391 -1.99 -26.47 8.37
CA ALA A 391 -0.79 -27.25 8.69
C ALA A 391 0.48 -26.39 8.74
N ILE A 392 0.62 -25.43 7.81
CA ILE A 392 1.70 -24.43 7.84
C ILE A 392 1.63 -23.59 9.12
N VAL A 393 0.45 -23.07 9.46
CA VAL A 393 0.28 -22.25 10.68
C VAL A 393 0.54 -23.07 11.93
N GLN A 394 0.07 -24.31 12.02
CA GLN A 394 0.37 -25.23 13.12
C GLN A 394 1.86 -25.45 13.29
N THR A 395 2.59 -25.69 12.19
CA THR A 395 4.06 -25.82 12.21
C THR A 395 4.73 -24.56 12.78
N VAL A 396 4.26 -23.38 12.39
CA VAL A 396 4.76 -22.10 12.93
C VAL A 396 4.43 -21.98 14.42
N VAL A 397 3.21 -22.33 14.83
CA VAL A 397 2.77 -22.34 16.25
C VAL A 397 3.66 -23.24 17.09
N GLU A 398 3.94 -24.47 16.65
CA GLU A 398 4.81 -25.40 17.36
C GLU A 398 6.24 -24.89 17.49
N CYS A 399 6.80 -24.37 16.39
CA CYS A 399 8.15 -23.81 16.37
C CYS A 399 8.26 -22.60 17.30
N ILE A 400 7.26 -21.71 17.31
CA ILE A 400 7.31 -20.50 18.12
C ILE A 400 7.03 -20.77 19.59
N LYS A 401 6.10 -21.70 19.93
CA LYS A 401 5.84 -22.11 21.31
C LYS A 401 7.10 -22.68 21.98
N LYS A 402 7.86 -23.52 21.27
CA LYS A 402 9.12 -24.09 21.79
C LYS A 402 10.20 -23.06 22.11
N LYS A 403 10.16 -21.89 21.47
CA LYS A 403 11.16 -20.82 21.61
C LYS A 403 10.67 -19.62 22.42
N SER A 404 9.37 -19.58 22.73
CA SER A 404 8.73 -18.45 23.40
C SER A 404 8.73 -18.60 24.91
N ASP A 405 8.96 -17.50 25.62
CA ASP A 405 8.83 -17.40 27.07
C ASP A 405 8.24 -16.02 27.47
N MET A 406 8.04 -15.79 28.77
CA MET A 406 7.50 -14.53 29.28
C MET A 406 8.43 -13.31 29.08
N ASN A 407 9.73 -13.52 28.87
CA ASN A 407 10.71 -12.47 28.62
C ASN A 407 10.77 -12.09 27.12
N ASN A 408 10.56 -13.05 26.23
CA ASN A 408 10.81 -12.89 24.80
C ASN A 408 9.56 -12.83 23.92
N ASN A 409 8.39 -13.27 24.41
CA ASN A 409 7.11 -13.24 23.69
C ASN A 409 5.90 -13.31 24.65
N SER A 410 5.84 -12.40 25.63
CA SER A 410 4.74 -12.34 26.63
C SER A 410 3.35 -12.16 26.03
N LYS A 411 3.26 -11.57 24.82
CA LYS A 411 2.00 -11.34 24.10
C LYS A 411 1.60 -12.50 23.18
N LYS A 412 2.40 -13.57 23.13
CA LYS A 412 2.12 -14.79 22.35
C LYS A 412 1.92 -14.57 20.85
N PHE A 413 2.62 -13.59 20.28
CA PHE A 413 2.56 -13.35 18.83
C PHE A 413 3.01 -14.60 18.05
N LEU A 414 2.27 -14.92 16.99
CA LEU A 414 2.61 -15.99 16.05
C LEU A 414 3.91 -15.66 15.29
N PHE A 415 4.04 -14.40 14.87
CA PHE A 415 5.23 -13.86 14.23
C PHE A 415 5.91 -12.89 15.19
N VAL A 416 7.05 -13.29 15.76
CA VAL A 416 7.77 -12.48 16.76
C VAL A 416 9.27 -12.51 16.54
N GLN A 417 9.92 -11.41 16.88
CA GLN A 417 11.37 -11.35 17.00
C GLN A 417 11.78 -11.75 18.41
N LEU A 418 12.48 -12.86 18.55
CA LEU A 418 12.86 -13.44 19.85
C LEU A 418 14.12 -12.83 20.47
N SER A 419 14.83 -11.97 19.74
CA SER A 419 16.06 -11.35 20.21
C SER A 419 16.34 -10.00 19.54
N GLY A 420 17.23 -9.21 20.15
CA GLY A 420 17.60 -7.89 19.66
C GLY A 420 16.67 -6.79 20.16
N ARG A 421 16.88 -5.57 19.65
CA ARG A 421 16.18 -4.36 20.10
C ARG A 421 14.64 -4.42 20.03
N ARG A 422 14.09 -5.27 19.18
CA ARG A 422 12.65 -5.47 19.00
C ARG A 422 12.17 -6.81 19.56
N LYS A 423 12.90 -7.39 20.52
CA LYS A 423 12.50 -8.61 21.23
C LYS A 423 11.06 -8.49 21.74
N GLY A 424 10.27 -9.54 21.52
CA GLY A 424 8.85 -9.59 21.92
C GLY A 424 7.89 -8.80 21.03
N ARG A 425 8.36 -8.33 19.86
CA ARG A 425 7.52 -7.62 18.89
C ARG A 425 7.54 -8.33 17.54
N PRO A 426 6.47 -8.22 16.73
CA PRO A 426 6.45 -8.72 15.37
C PRO A 426 7.50 -8.04 14.46
N PRO A 427 7.92 -8.70 13.36
CA PRO A 427 8.79 -8.10 12.37
C PRO A 427 8.13 -6.87 11.72
N GLU A 428 8.96 -5.95 11.21
CA GLU A 428 8.48 -4.78 10.49
C GLU A 428 7.81 -5.17 9.17
N SER A 429 6.58 -4.68 8.94
CA SER A 429 5.85 -4.83 7.68
C SER A 429 6.71 -4.45 6.47
N ARG A 430 7.45 -3.33 6.60
CA ARG A 430 8.39 -2.85 5.59
C ARG A 430 9.50 -3.85 5.28
N ARG A 431 10.06 -4.55 6.27
CA ARG A 431 11.13 -5.53 6.03
C ARG A 431 10.66 -6.74 5.22
N ILE A 432 9.40 -7.14 5.41
CA ILE A 432 8.79 -8.22 4.64
C ILE A 432 8.58 -7.75 3.20
N GLN A 433 8.06 -6.54 3.00
CA GLN A 433 7.93 -5.93 1.68
C GLN A 433 9.30 -5.77 0.98
N ASP A 434 10.33 -5.29 1.68
CA ASP A 434 11.69 -5.17 1.15
C ASP A 434 12.27 -6.55 0.78
N SER A 435 11.88 -7.61 1.51
CA SER A 435 12.31 -8.98 1.22
C SER A 435 11.63 -9.57 -0.01
N LEU A 436 10.31 -9.33 -0.17
CA LEU A 436 9.58 -9.68 -1.41
C LEU A 436 10.16 -8.96 -2.62
N ASN A 437 10.46 -7.67 -2.50
CA ASN A 437 11.02 -6.90 -3.60
C ASN A 437 12.48 -7.26 -3.92
N ARG A 438 13.24 -7.71 -2.91
CA ARG A 438 14.55 -8.30 -3.16
C ARG A 438 14.41 -9.64 -3.90
N LEU A 439 13.47 -10.49 -3.49
CA LEU A 439 13.18 -11.75 -4.17
C LEU A 439 12.84 -11.50 -5.65
N ALA A 440 11.92 -10.56 -5.92
CA ALA A 440 11.52 -10.17 -7.27
C ALA A 440 12.71 -9.78 -8.14
N LYS A 441 13.64 -8.99 -7.58
CA LYS A 441 14.88 -8.61 -8.27
C LYS A 441 15.83 -9.79 -8.49
N THR A 442 16.01 -10.65 -7.48
CA THR A 442 16.97 -11.76 -7.56
C THR A 442 16.51 -12.92 -8.44
N LYS A 443 15.19 -13.08 -8.59
CA LYS A 443 14.57 -14.17 -9.36
C LYS A 443 13.90 -13.69 -10.63
N ASN A 444 14.10 -12.42 -11.01
CA ASN A 444 13.52 -11.81 -12.20
C ASN A 444 12.01 -12.07 -12.30
N ILE A 445 11.26 -11.67 -11.27
CA ILE A 445 9.79 -11.68 -11.34
C ILE A 445 9.39 -10.44 -12.16
N LEU A 446 8.96 -10.66 -13.40
CA LEU A 446 8.76 -9.60 -14.39
C LEU A 446 7.27 -9.43 -14.74
N ASP A 447 6.86 -8.18 -14.92
CA ASP A 447 5.56 -7.83 -15.50
C ASP A 447 5.53 -8.04 -17.03
N ASP A 448 4.33 -7.90 -17.62
CA ASP A 448 4.10 -8.07 -19.06
C ASP A 448 4.94 -7.12 -19.94
N LYS A 449 5.55 -6.08 -19.34
CA LYS A 449 6.43 -5.12 -20.01
C LYS A 449 7.91 -5.43 -19.78
N GLY A 450 8.23 -6.56 -19.15
CA GLY A 450 9.60 -6.99 -18.85
C GLY A 450 10.24 -6.26 -17.66
N ASN A 451 9.49 -5.47 -16.89
CA ASN A 451 10.03 -4.75 -15.72
C ASN A 451 9.91 -5.60 -14.44
N VAL A 452 10.89 -5.48 -13.54
CA VAL A 452 10.81 -6.16 -12.24
C VAL A 452 9.60 -5.67 -11.45
N PHE A 453 8.73 -6.60 -11.08
CA PHE A 453 7.50 -6.28 -10.36
C PHE A 453 7.80 -5.77 -8.95
N HIS A 454 7.14 -4.67 -8.56
CA HIS A 454 7.27 -4.09 -7.23
C HIS A 454 6.09 -4.48 -6.32
N PHE A 455 6.33 -5.45 -5.43
CA PHE A 455 5.34 -5.91 -4.45
C PHE A 455 5.01 -4.84 -3.41
N LYS A 456 3.71 -4.65 -3.19
CA LYS A 456 3.14 -3.91 -2.06
C LYS A 456 2.28 -4.86 -1.25
N SER A 457 2.39 -4.83 0.09
CA SER A 457 1.64 -5.76 0.94
C SER A 457 0.11 -5.63 0.76
N HIS A 458 -0.39 -4.44 0.44
CA HIS A 458 -1.81 -4.23 0.18
C HIS A 458 -2.29 -4.81 -1.17
N ALA A 459 -1.37 -5.10 -2.09
CA ALA A 459 -1.72 -5.70 -3.38
C ALA A 459 -2.27 -7.12 -3.21
N PHE A 460 -1.77 -7.91 -2.25
CA PHE A 460 -2.33 -9.24 -1.92
C PHE A 460 -3.80 -9.17 -1.53
N ARG A 461 -4.18 -8.17 -0.73
CA ARG A 461 -5.57 -7.92 -0.37
C ARG A 461 -6.43 -7.59 -1.58
N HIS A 462 -5.95 -6.70 -2.45
CA HIS A 462 -6.68 -6.37 -3.67
C HIS A 462 -6.86 -7.60 -4.56
N THR A 463 -5.81 -8.40 -4.69
CA THR A 463 -5.81 -9.66 -5.44
C THR A 463 -6.86 -10.62 -4.89
N LYS A 464 -6.88 -10.85 -3.57
CA LYS A 464 -7.87 -11.74 -2.96
C LYS A 464 -9.31 -11.19 -3.08
N GLY A 465 -9.49 -9.87 -2.96
CA GLY A 465 -10.80 -9.24 -3.14
C GLY A 465 -11.35 -9.45 -4.54
N VAL A 466 -10.53 -9.24 -5.57
CA VAL A 466 -10.88 -9.47 -6.99
C VAL A 466 -11.12 -10.95 -7.26
N GLU A 467 -10.24 -11.83 -6.77
CA GLU A 467 -10.38 -13.29 -6.89
C GLU A 467 -11.71 -13.79 -6.32
N LEU A 468 -12.07 -13.40 -5.09
CA LEU A 468 -13.31 -13.86 -4.46
C LEU A 468 -14.55 -13.42 -5.23
N ILE A 469 -14.59 -12.17 -5.70
CA ILE A 469 -15.72 -11.67 -6.50
C ILE A 469 -15.82 -12.41 -7.84
N ASN A 470 -14.69 -12.55 -8.55
CA ASN A 470 -14.67 -13.24 -9.84
C ASN A 470 -15.00 -14.74 -9.73
N ASN A 471 -14.74 -15.34 -8.57
CA ASN A 471 -15.13 -16.71 -8.25
C ASN A 471 -16.58 -16.83 -7.73
N GLY A 472 -17.39 -15.78 -7.85
CA GLY A 472 -18.83 -15.80 -7.56
C GLY A 472 -19.20 -15.51 -6.09
N MET A 473 -18.26 -15.08 -5.25
CA MET A 473 -18.58 -14.73 -3.87
C MET A 473 -19.37 -13.42 -3.81
N ASN A 474 -20.54 -13.45 -3.15
CA ASN A 474 -21.38 -12.27 -2.94
C ASN A 474 -20.59 -11.12 -2.29
N ILE A 475 -20.81 -9.88 -2.76
CA ILE A 475 -20.10 -8.68 -2.30
C ILE A 475 -20.19 -8.45 -0.77
N LEU A 476 -21.32 -8.77 -0.14
CA LEU A 476 -21.48 -8.69 1.32
C LEU A 476 -20.62 -9.74 2.03
N HIS A 477 -20.49 -10.93 1.47
CA HIS A 477 -19.58 -11.96 1.98
C HIS A 477 -18.11 -11.54 1.82
N VAL A 478 -17.75 -10.92 0.70
CA VAL A 478 -16.40 -10.36 0.50
C VAL A 478 -16.13 -9.19 1.45
N GLN A 479 -17.13 -8.33 1.70
CA GLN A 479 -17.05 -7.26 2.69
C GLN A 479 -16.76 -7.83 4.09
N LYS A 480 -17.50 -8.88 4.48
CA LYS A 480 -17.28 -9.60 5.75
C LYS A 480 -15.91 -10.25 5.78
N TRP A 481 -15.53 -11.00 4.73
CA TRP A 481 -14.24 -11.68 4.61
C TRP A 481 -13.07 -10.71 4.83
N LEU A 482 -13.12 -9.55 4.17
CA LEU A 482 -12.09 -8.53 4.24
C LEU A 482 -12.23 -7.64 5.50
N ALA A 483 -13.28 -7.78 6.30
CA ALA A 483 -13.60 -6.90 7.43
C ALA A 483 -13.60 -5.42 7.04
N HIS A 484 -14.34 -5.08 5.97
CA HIS A 484 -14.57 -3.71 5.52
C HIS A 484 -15.65 -3.01 6.34
N ALA A 485 -15.39 -1.76 6.72
CA ALA A 485 -16.31 -0.95 7.51
C ALA A 485 -17.49 -0.42 6.68
N SER A 486 -17.37 -0.35 5.35
CA SER A 486 -18.43 0.11 4.47
C SER A 486 -18.46 -0.66 3.14
N PRO A 487 -19.63 -0.78 2.48
CA PRO A 487 -19.75 -1.43 1.18
C PRO A 487 -18.91 -0.78 0.07
N GLU A 488 -18.72 0.55 0.10
CA GLU A 488 -17.95 1.31 -0.90
C GLU A 488 -16.49 0.85 -0.98
N MET A 489 -15.92 0.43 0.16
CA MET A 489 -14.57 -0.15 0.19
C MET A 489 -14.48 -1.46 -0.60
N THR A 490 -15.58 -2.23 -0.66
CA THR A 490 -15.66 -3.51 -1.39
C THR A 490 -16.08 -3.29 -2.84
N LEU A 491 -16.95 -2.33 -3.12
CA LEU A 491 -17.37 -1.94 -4.48
C LEU A 491 -16.18 -1.55 -5.36
N THR A 492 -15.07 -1.14 -4.77
CA THR A 492 -13.80 -0.94 -5.49
C THR A 492 -13.35 -2.20 -6.26
N TYR A 493 -13.79 -3.40 -5.87
CA TYR A 493 -13.45 -4.67 -6.53
C TYR A 493 -14.52 -5.17 -7.51
N ALA A 494 -15.64 -4.48 -7.68
CA ALA A 494 -16.80 -4.94 -8.43
C ALA A 494 -16.60 -4.90 -9.97
N LYS A 495 -15.43 -5.31 -10.44
CA LYS A 495 -15.20 -5.64 -11.84
C LYS A 495 -15.81 -7.02 -12.10
N ILE A 496 -17.12 -7.07 -12.29
CA ILE A 496 -17.78 -8.30 -12.71
C ILE A 496 -17.46 -8.48 -14.19
N LEU A 497 -16.69 -9.50 -14.55
CA LEU A 497 -16.53 -9.88 -15.96
C LEU A 497 -17.91 -10.22 -16.52
N ASP A 498 -18.20 -9.88 -17.79
CA ASP A 498 -19.50 -10.16 -18.42
C ASP A 498 -19.89 -11.65 -18.30
N THR A 499 -18.90 -12.54 -18.36
CA THR A 499 -19.07 -13.98 -18.14
C THR A 499 -19.53 -14.33 -16.73
N THR A 500 -19.08 -13.59 -15.72
CA THR A 500 -19.48 -13.74 -14.31
C THR A 500 -20.86 -13.14 -14.07
N LEU A 501 -21.19 -12.02 -14.73
CA LEU A 501 -22.53 -11.43 -14.69
C LEU A 501 -23.55 -12.40 -15.28
N ARG A 502 -23.24 -13.01 -16.43
CA ARG A 502 -24.09 -14.01 -17.08
C ARG A 502 -24.31 -15.23 -16.20
N LYS A 503 -23.25 -15.82 -15.65
CA LYS A 503 -23.36 -16.94 -14.70
C LYS A 503 -24.17 -16.58 -13.46
N SER A 504 -23.93 -15.40 -12.87
CA SER A 504 -24.69 -14.95 -11.71
C SER A 504 -26.17 -14.75 -12.01
N TRP A 505 -26.50 -14.27 -13.22
CA TRP A 505 -27.88 -14.19 -13.70
C TRP A 505 -28.47 -15.57 -13.92
N GLU A 506 -27.75 -16.50 -14.55
CA GLU A 506 -28.17 -17.90 -14.75
C GLU A 506 -28.45 -18.59 -13.40
N ASP A 507 -27.54 -18.46 -12.43
CA ASP A 507 -27.71 -19.01 -11.08
C ASP A 507 -28.90 -18.38 -10.34
N ALA A 508 -29.06 -17.05 -10.42
CA ALA A 508 -30.18 -16.33 -9.81
C ALA A 508 -31.52 -16.71 -10.43
N THR A 509 -31.52 -17.08 -11.71
CA THR A 509 -32.71 -17.42 -12.51
C THR A 509 -32.92 -18.93 -12.65
N ALA A 510 -32.00 -19.76 -12.13
CA ALA A 510 -32.05 -21.22 -12.18
C ALA A 510 -33.32 -21.81 -11.56
N LYS A 511 -33.92 -21.09 -10.59
CA LYS A 511 -35.20 -21.47 -9.96
C LYS A 511 -36.44 -21.16 -10.81
N GLY A 512 -36.25 -20.60 -12.00
CA GLY A 512 -37.25 -20.33 -13.02
C GLY A 512 -37.36 -18.85 -13.36
N LEU A 513 -37.51 -18.56 -14.65
CA LEU A 513 -37.91 -17.27 -15.20
C LEU A 513 -39.42 -17.31 -15.50
N PHE A 514 -40.07 -16.16 -15.49
CA PHE A 514 -41.45 -16.04 -15.94
C PHE A 514 -41.47 -15.45 -17.34
N ARG A 515 -42.13 -16.14 -18.28
CA ARG A 515 -42.46 -15.63 -19.61
C ARG A 515 -43.97 -15.57 -19.74
N ILE A 516 -44.49 -14.51 -20.34
CA ILE A 516 -45.89 -14.45 -20.73
C ILE A 516 -46.01 -15.17 -22.07
N ASN A 517 -46.83 -16.22 -22.14
CA ASN A 517 -47.12 -16.92 -23.39
C ASN A 517 -48.04 -16.08 -24.29
N ASP A 518 -48.25 -16.50 -25.54
CA ASP A 518 -49.10 -15.78 -26.51
C ASP A 518 -50.57 -15.66 -26.09
N SER A 519 -50.97 -16.36 -25.03
CA SER A 519 -52.30 -16.29 -24.39
C SER A 519 -52.33 -15.39 -23.14
N GLY A 520 -51.27 -14.64 -22.86
CA GLY A 520 -51.21 -13.68 -21.76
C GLY A 520 -51.00 -14.30 -20.37
N LYS A 521 -50.70 -15.60 -20.27
CA LYS A 521 -50.49 -16.29 -19.00
C LYS A 521 -49.01 -16.40 -18.64
N PRO A 522 -48.64 -16.18 -17.37
CA PRO A 522 -47.28 -16.40 -16.90
C PRO A 522 -46.96 -17.90 -16.87
N VAL A 523 -45.95 -18.30 -17.63
CA VAL A 523 -45.41 -19.65 -17.70
C VAL A 523 -43.99 -19.63 -17.13
N LYS A 524 -43.67 -20.63 -16.31
CA LYS A 524 -42.33 -20.82 -15.75
C LYS A 524 -41.44 -21.49 -16.81
N ILE A 525 -40.31 -20.89 -17.12
CA ILE A 525 -39.32 -21.42 -18.07
C ILE A 525 -37.96 -21.58 -17.36
N HIS A 526 -37.18 -22.60 -17.74
CA HIS A 526 -35.78 -22.66 -17.34
C HIS A 526 -34.90 -21.88 -18.33
N PRO A 527 -33.74 -21.33 -17.90
CA PRO A 527 -32.80 -20.66 -18.80
C PRO A 527 -32.36 -21.52 -19.99
N SER A 528 -32.34 -22.84 -19.82
CA SER A 528 -32.07 -23.84 -20.86
C SER A 528 -33.18 -24.00 -21.90
N ASP A 529 -34.41 -23.58 -21.58
CA ASP A 529 -35.60 -23.69 -22.44
C ASP A 529 -35.79 -22.44 -23.32
N ILE A 530 -34.86 -21.48 -23.20
CA ILE A 530 -34.84 -20.28 -24.02
C ILE A 530 -34.32 -20.68 -25.41
N GLU A 531 -35.24 -21.05 -26.30
CA GLU A 531 -34.93 -21.22 -27.71
C GLU A 531 -34.45 -19.90 -28.33
N ASN A 532 -33.37 -19.97 -29.13
CA ASN A 532 -32.70 -18.86 -29.82
C ASN A 532 -31.95 -17.84 -28.94
N GLU A 533 -30.89 -18.30 -28.27
CA GLU A 533 -29.89 -17.47 -27.60
C GLU A 533 -29.33 -16.33 -28.51
N ASP A 534 -29.22 -16.60 -29.82
CA ASP A 534 -28.76 -15.63 -30.82
C ASP A 534 -29.74 -14.45 -31.02
N MET A 535 -31.06 -14.66 -30.84
CA MET A 535 -32.05 -13.57 -30.99
C MET A 535 -32.07 -12.62 -29.80
N ILE A 536 -31.92 -13.14 -28.57
CA ILE A 536 -31.88 -12.30 -27.36
C ILE A 536 -30.59 -11.48 -27.32
N GLU A 537 -29.47 -12.10 -27.71
CA GLU A 537 -28.20 -11.40 -27.87
C GLU A 537 -28.30 -10.31 -28.97
N TRP A 538 -28.98 -10.61 -30.08
CA TRP A 538 -29.24 -9.64 -31.14
C TRP A 538 -30.08 -8.46 -30.67
N GLU A 539 -31.12 -8.68 -29.88
CA GLU A 539 -31.98 -7.60 -29.38
C GLU A 539 -31.20 -6.67 -28.44
N TYR A 540 -30.31 -7.23 -27.62
CA TYR A 540 -29.36 -6.46 -26.82
C TYR A 540 -28.37 -5.67 -27.70
N ILE A 541 -27.82 -6.29 -28.76
CA ILE A 541 -26.90 -5.66 -29.71
C ILE A 541 -27.58 -4.50 -30.43
N ARG A 542 -28.78 -4.69 -30.95
CA ARG A 542 -29.56 -3.65 -31.65
C ARG A 542 -29.81 -2.45 -30.75
N SER A 543 -30.02 -2.67 -29.45
CA SER A 543 -30.28 -1.60 -28.48
C SER A 543 -29.04 -0.90 -27.95
N ASN A 544 -27.85 -1.53 -27.98
CA ASN A 544 -26.63 -1.00 -27.35
C ASN A 544 -25.49 -0.67 -28.34
N LEU A 545 -25.55 -1.15 -29.59
CA LEU A 545 -24.62 -0.77 -30.67
C LEU A 545 -25.32 0.20 -31.64
N ASP A 546 -24.53 0.97 -32.41
CA ASP A 546 -25.01 1.90 -33.46
C ASP A 546 -25.60 1.14 -34.67
N ALA A 547 -26.56 0.25 -34.44
CA ALA A 547 -27.15 -0.60 -35.47
C ALA A 547 -28.09 0.22 -36.36
N VAL A 548 -27.74 0.37 -37.64
CA VAL A 548 -28.58 1.08 -38.63
C VAL A 548 -29.34 0.06 -39.47
N ARG A 549 -30.66 0.24 -39.60
CA ARG A 549 -31.50 -0.61 -40.46
C ARG A 549 -31.17 -0.37 -41.93
N MET A 550 -30.93 -1.46 -42.66
CA MET A 550 -30.67 -1.52 -44.09
C MET A 550 -31.78 -2.33 -44.79
N PRO A 551 -31.89 -2.31 -46.14
CA PRO A 551 -32.94 -3.03 -46.85
C PRO A 551 -32.96 -4.56 -46.66
N LEU A 552 -31.84 -5.16 -46.24
CA LEU A 552 -31.65 -6.61 -46.13
C LEU A 552 -31.01 -7.02 -44.81
N GLY A 553 -31.18 -6.23 -43.74
CA GLY A 553 -30.55 -6.48 -42.46
C GLY A 553 -30.18 -5.22 -41.72
N TYR A 554 -29.30 -5.34 -40.73
CA TYR A 554 -28.77 -4.26 -39.93
C TYR A 554 -27.26 -4.15 -40.10
N CYS A 555 -26.76 -2.92 -40.18
CA CYS A 555 -25.34 -2.62 -40.18
C CYS A 555 -24.89 -2.31 -38.75
N THR A 556 -23.96 -3.10 -38.20
CA THR A 556 -23.42 -2.90 -36.83
C THR A 556 -22.10 -2.12 -36.81
N LYS A 557 -21.79 -1.39 -37.88
CA LYS A 557 -20.53 -0.68 -38.03
C LYS A 557 -20.52 0.61 -37.19
N PRO A 558 -19.47 0.88 -36.39
CA PRO A 558 -19.38 2.11 -35.60
C PRO A 558 -19.43 3.38 -36.46
N ILE A 559 -20.12 4.41 -35.98
CA ILE A 559 -20.28 5.71 -36.66
C ILE A 559 -18.93 6.38 -36.98
N LYS A 560 -17.90 6.13 -36.18
CA LYS A 560 -16.59 6.77 -36.27
C LYS A 560 -15.67 6.22 -37.37
N GLN A 561 -16.06 5.17 -38.08
CA GLN A 561 -15.24 4.59 -39.16
C GLN A 561 -15.88 4.86 -40.53
N PRO A 562 -15.11 5.19 -41.60
CA PRO A 562 -15.60 5.27 -42.97
C PRO A 562 -15.89 3.88 -43.56
N CYS A 563 -16.83 3.75 -44.51
CA CYS A 563 -17.22 2.45 -45.09
C CYS A 563 -16.38 2.15 -46.35
N PRO A 564 -15.53 1.10 -46.37
CA PRO A 564 -14.68 0.81 -47.52
C PRO A 564 -15.45 0.24 -48.73
N THR A 565 -16.67 -0.26 -48.51
CA THR A 565 -17.50 -0.96 -49.51
C THR A 565 -18.79 -0.21 -49.83
N GLN A 566 -18.84 1.12 -49.69
CA GLN A 566 -20.04 1.92 -49.98
C GLN A 566 -20.52 1.75 -51.44
N SER A 567 -19.68 1.21 -52.32
CA SER A 567 -19.92 0.92 -53.73
C SER A 567 -20.16 -0.56 -54.10
N ASP A 568 -19.96 -1.54 -53.19
CA ASP A 568 -20.13 -2.98 -53.46
C ASP A 568 -21.14 -3.65 -52.50
N PRO A 569 -21.92 -4.66 -52.94
CA PRO A 569 -23.16 -5.08 -52.28
C PRO A 569 -22.94 -5.68 -50.88
N CYS A 570 -23.71 -5.17 -49.90
CA CYS A 570 -23.63 -5.45 -48.47
C CYS A 570 -23.69 -6.93 -48.04
N LEU A 571 -24.10 -7.84 -48.93
CA LEU A 571 -24.30 -9.28 -48.68
C LEU A 571 -23.01 -10.05 -48.33
N SER A 572 -21.85 -9.50 -48.67
CA SER A 572 -20.55 -10.06 -48.29
C SER A 572 -19.94 -9.40 -47.04
N CYS A 573 -20.54 -8.32 -46.53
CA CYS A 573 -19.99 -7.51 -45.45
C CYS A 573 -20.01 -8.25 -44.11
N ARG A 574 -18.90 -8.22 -43.38
CA ARG A 574 -18.81 -8.81 -42.03
C ARG A 574 -19.74 -8.16 -41.01
N ASN A 575 -20.10 -6.89 -41.23
CA ASN A 575 -20.91 -6.07 -40.32
C ASN A 575 -22.42 -6.12 -40.65
N LEU A 576 -22.82 -6.86 -41.70
CA LEU A 576 -24.23 -7.08 -42.00
C LEU A 576 -24.75 -8.23 -41.14
N CYS A 577 -25.70 -7.93 -40.26
CA CYS A 577 -26.46 -8.90 -39.49
C CYS A 577 -27.89 -8.95 -40.03
N THR A 578 -28.36 -10.12 -40.46
CA THR A 578 -29.73 -10.29 -40.98
C THR A 578 -30.52 -11.24 -40.10
N THR A 579 -31.74 -10.84 -39.74
CA THR A 579 -32.68 -11.61 -38.92
C THR A 579 -33.83 -12.18 -39.75
N PRO A 580 -34.59 -13.17 -39.23
CA PRO A 580 -35.76 -13.73 -39.92
C PRO A 580 -36.84 -12.70 -40.30
N GLU A 581 -36.84 -11.51 -39.69
CA GLU A 581 -37.76 -10.42 -40.06
C GLU A 581 -37.56 -9.92 -41.51
N PHE A 582 -36.38 -10.15 -42.12
CA PHE A 582 -36.08 -9.75 -43.51
C PHE A 582 -36.36 -10.86 -44.53
N THR A 583 -36.98 -11.96 -44.12
CA THR A 583 -37.20 -13.13 -45.00
C THR A 583 -37.99 -12.75 -46.24
N GLU A 584 -39.02 -11.92 -46.11
CA GLU A 584 -39.85 -11.45 -47.24
C GLU A 584 -39.07 -10.54 -48.19
N GLU A 585 -38.19 -9.68 -47.67
CA GLU A 585 -37.32 -8.82 -48.46
C GLU A 585 -36.28 -9.62 -49.24
N TYR A 586 -35.70 -10.67 -48.64
CA TYR A 586 -34.81 -11.60 -49.36
C TYR A 586 -35.56 -12.36 -50.45
N GLU A 587 -36.78 -12.85 -50.18
CA GLU A 587 -37.60 -13.53 -51.18
C GLU A 587 -37.96 -12.62 -52.36
N ARG A 588 -38.32 -11.36 -52.07
CA ARG A 588 -38.56 -10.36 -53.10
C ARG A 588 -37.31 -10.11 -53.94
N GLN A 589 -36.16 -9.91 -53.30
CA GLN A 589 -34.93 -9.61 -54.02
C GLN A 589 -34.42 -10.78 -54.86
N ILE A 590 -34.61 -12.02 -54.39
CA ILE A 590 -34.34 -13.23 -55.17
C ILE A 590 -35.20 -13.25 -56.42
N ARG A 591 -36.52 -13.06 -56.30
CA ARG A 591 -37.45 -13.02 -57.45
C ARG A 591 -37.08 -11.93 -58.46
N ASP A 592 -36.76 -10.73 -57.98
CA ASP A 592 -36.36 -9.62 -58.85
C ASP A 592 -35.06 -9.92 -59.59
N THR A 593 -34.09 -10.55 -58.90
CA THR A 593 -32.80 -10.92 -59.49
C THR A 593 -32.96 -12.03 -60.54
N GLU A 594 -33.79 -13.04 -60.27
CA GLU A 594 -34.13 -14.09 -61.24
C GLU A 594 -34.82 -13.51 -62.49
N ALA A 595 -35.76 -12.57 -62.32
CA ALA A 595 -36.41 -11.88 -63.44
C ALA A 595 -35.43 -11.05 -64.28
N VAL A 596 -34.41 -10.44 -63.66
CA VAL A 596 -33.34 -9.75 -64.40
C VAL A 596 -32.48 -10.72 -65.21
N ILE A 597 -32.16 -11.89 -64.65
CA ILE A 597 -31.41 -12.95 -65.36
C ILE A 597 -32.18 -13.43 -66.58
N GLU A 598 -33.48 -13.72 -66.44
CA GLU A 598 -34.32 -14.18 -67.55
C GLU A 598 -34.43 -13.12 -68.67
N ARG A 599 -34.60 -11.84 -68.30
CA ARG A 599 -34.52 -10.75 -69.29
C ARG A 599 -33.16 -10.68 -69.97
N GLY A 600 -32.07 -10.83 -69.22
CA GLY A 600 -30.70 -10.84 -69.74
C GLY A 600 -30.45 -11.96 -70.75
N LYS A 601 -31.03 -13.15 -70.52
CA LYS A 601 -31.02 -14.28 -71.47
C LYS A 601 -31.79 -13.94 -72.74
N ALA A 602 -32.98 -13.35 -72.61
CA ALA A 602 -33.82 -12.99 -73.75
C ALA A 602 -33.19 -11.94 -74.68
N ILE A 603 -32.39 -11.00 -74.13
CA ILE A 603 -31.69 -9.95 -74.90
C ILE A 603 -30.21 -10.25 -75.17
N ASN A 604 -29.75 -11.47 -74.87
CA ASN A 604 -28.37 -11.97 -75.03
C ASN A 604 -27.27 -11.03 -74.48
N ARG A 605 -27.40 -10.60 -73.21
CA ARG A 605 -26.42 -9.77 -72.51
C ARG A 605 -25.67 -10.59 -71.44
N PRO A 606 -24.55 -11.25 -71.77
CA PRO A 606 -23.87 -12.20 -70.87
C PRO A 606 -23.40 -11.58 -69.55
N VAL A 607 -22.92 -10.32 -69.57
CA VAL A 607 -22.45 -9.60 -68.37
C VAL A 607 -23.58 -9.40 -67.35
N TRP A 608 -24.83 -9.23 -67.79
CA TRP A 608 -25.97 -9.07 -66.89
C TRP A 608 -26.35 -10.39 -66.23
N ILE A 609 -26.25 -11.49 -66.97
CA ILE A 609 -26.51 -12.84 -66.48
C ILE A 609 -25.48 -13.16 -65.39
N GLU A 610 -24.19 -13.00 -65.69
CA GLU A 610 -23.08 -13.32 -64.79
C GLU A 610 -23.17 -12.56 -63.45
N LYS A 611 -23.26 -11.22 -63.49
CA LYS A 611 -23.30 -10.41 -62.27
C LYS A 611 -24.53 -10.66 -61.39
N ASN A 612 -25.69 -10.91 -62.00
CA ASN A 612 -26.91 -11.20 -61.24
C ASN A 612 -26.93 -12.64 -60.75
N GLN A 613 -26.28 -13.58 -61.44
CA GLN A 613 -26.09 -14.94 -60.95
C GLN A 613 -25.22 -14.95 -59.69
N GLU A 614 -24.09 -14.22 -59.68
CA GLU A 614 -23.26 -14.08 -58.47
C GLU A 614 -24.03 -13.48 -57.28
N LYS A 615 -24.92 -12.53 -57.54
CA LYS A 615 -25.78 -11.95 -56.51
C LYS A 615 -26.80 -12.96 -56.00
N LEU A 616 -27.42 -13.73 -56.89
CA LEU A 616 -28.39 -14.77 -56.57
C LEU A 616 -27.77 -15.87 -55.71
N ASP A 617 -26.55 -16.28 -56.06
CA ASP A 617 -25.77 -17.30 -55.35
C ASP A 617 -25.40 -16.87 -53.92
N ARG A 618 -25.37 -15.55 -53.65
CA ARG A 618 -25.18 -15.00 -52.29
C ARG A 618 -26.50 -14.88 -51.51
N LEU A 619 -27.60 -14.56 -52.18
CA LEU A 619 -28.92 -14.37 -51.54
C LEU A 619 -29.55 -15.69 -51.09
N LYS A 620 -29.52 -16.73 -51.92
CA LYS A 620 -30.18 -18.02 -51.64
C LYS A 620 -29.69 -18.70 -50.35
N PRO A 621 -28.38 -18.81 -50.08
CA PRO A 621 -27.90 -19.43 -48.84
C PRO A 621 -28.31 -18.65 -47.58
N ILE A 622 -28.35 -17.31 -47.66
CA ILE A 622 -28.79 -16.47 -46.53
C ILE A 622 -30.29 -16.68 -46.29
N TYR A 623 -31.10 -16.65 -47.35
CA TYR A 623 -32.55 -16.88 -47.26
C TYR A 623 -32.90 -18.22 -46.60
N GLU A 624 -32.21 -19.31 -46.95
CA GLU A 624 -32.43 -20.63 -46.32
C GLU A 624 -32.10 -20.63 -44.82
N ILE A 625 -31.09 -19.88 -44.38
CA ILE A 625 -30.78 -19.71 -42.95
C ILE A 625 -31.91 -18.95 -42.25
N LEU A 626 -32.42 -17.89 -42.86
CA LEU A 626 -33.50 -17.08 -42.29
C LEU A 626 -34.82 -17.85 -42.19
N LYS A 627 -35.12 -18.70 -43.18
CA LYS A 627 -36.30 -19.59 -43.19
C LYS A 627 -36.30 -20.60 -42.05
N GLN A 628 -35.12 -20.97 -41.55
CA GLN A 628 -34.94 -21.84 -40.39
C GLN A 628 -35.08 -21.08 -39.05
N GLY A 629 -35.45 -19.79 -39.07
CA GLY A 629 -35.56 -18.94 -37.89
C GLY A 629 -34.23 -18.52 -37.29
N LYS A 630 -33.13 -18.66 -38.03
CA LYS A 630 -31.76 -18.34 -37.56
C LYS A 630 -31.27 -17.00 -38.11
N ILE A 631 -30.34 -16.40 -37.38
CA ILE A 631 -29.68 -15.14 -37.78
C ILE A 631 -28.48 -15.45 -38.67
N HIS A 632 -28.24 -14.63 -39.70
CA HIS A 632 -27.02 -14.66 -40.50
C HIS A 632 -26.10 -13.48 -40.16
N HIS A 633 -24.92 -13.77 -39.61
CA HIS A 633 -23.90 -12.77 -39.32
C HIS A 633 -22.48 -13.35 -39.45
N LYS A 634 -21.69 -12.84 -40.38
CA LYS A 634 -20.39 -13.43 -40.73
C LYS A 634 -19.29 -13.23 -39.68
N ALA A 635 -19.33 -12.17 -38.87
CA ALA A 635 -18.28 -11.92 -37.89
C ALA A 635 -18.33 -12.82 -36.64
N GLY A 636 -19.41 -13.60 -36.44
CA GLY A 636 -19.60 -14.43 -35.25
C GLY A 636 -19.63 -13.62 -33.94
N LYS A 637 -19.46 -14.26 -32.77
CA LYS A 637 -19.38 -13.58 -31.45
C LYS A 637 -18.03 -12.86 -31.23
N LYS A 638 -16.92 -13.46 -31.69
CA LYS A 638 -15.54 -12.95 -31.46
C LYS A 638 -15.09 -11.83 -32.40
N GLY A 639 -15.71 -11.67 -33.58
CA GLY A 639 -15.32 -10.65 -34.58
C GLY A 639 -16.10 -9.33 -34.48
N ARG A 640 -16.92 -9.15 -33.43
CA ARG A 640 -17.76 -7.96 -33.21
C ARG A 640 -16.99 -6.78 -32.61
N GLU A 641 -15.84 -7.06 -32.01
CA GLU A 641 -14.92 -6.05 -31.46
C GLU A 641 -13.75 -5.85 -32.42
N TYR A 642 -13.37 -4.59 -32.66
CA TYR A 642 -12.14 -4.29 -33.39
C TYR A 642 -10.96 -4.51 -32.45
N SER A 643 -9.98 -5.29 -32.90
CA SER A 643 -8.68 -5.35 -32.23
C SER A 643 -7.95 -4.02 -32.43
N ARG A 644 -6.97 -3.70 -31.57
CA ARG A 644 -6.12 -2.50 -31.78
C ARG A 644 -5.32 -2.57 -33.09
N GLU A 645 -5.08 -3.77 -33.61
CA GLU A 645 -4.35 -4.01 -34.85
C GLU A 645 -5.20 -3.63 -36.08
N ASP A 646 -6.52 -3.87 -36.04
CA ASP A 646 -7.46 -3.51 -37.12
C ASP A 646 -7.61 -1.99 -37.32
N PHE A 647 -7.32 -1.17 -36.30
CA PHE A 647 -7.35 0.29 -36.41
C PHE A 647 -6.15 0.84 -37.18
N SER A 648 -4.99 0.17 -37.14
CA SER A 648 -3.76 0.65 -37.78
C SER A 648 -3.67 0.38 -39.29
N GLU A 649 -4.37 -0.64 -39.80
CA GLU A 649 -4.30 -1.00 -41.23
C GLU A 649 -5.10 -0.06 -42.16
N HIS A 650 -5.92 0.85 -41.62
CA HIS A 650 -6.78 1.74 -42.42
C HIS A 650 -6.41 3.22 -42.35
N GLU A 651 -5.37 3.61 -41.61
CA GLU A 651 -4.82 4.98 -41.65
C GLU A 651 -3.77 5.19 -42.77
N HIS A 652 -3.45 4.14 -43.56
CA HIS A 652 -2.45 4.21 -44.63
C HIS A 652 -2.98 3.92 -46.06
N LYS A 653 -4.27 4.19 -46.34
CA LYS A 653 -4.78 4.24 -47.72
C LYS A 653 -5.59 5.49 -48.00
#